data_AF-A0A0C3LYZ7-F1
#
_entry.id   AF-A0A0C3LYZ7-F1
#
_cell.length_a   1.000
_cell.length_b   1.000
_cell.length_c   1.000
_cell.angle_alpha   90.00
_cell.angle_beta   90.00
_cell.angle_gamma   90.00
#
_symmetry.space_group_name_H-M   'P 1'
#
loop_
_entity.id
_entity.type
_entity.pdbx_description
1 polymer ?
#
loop_
_entity_poly.entity_id
_entity_poly.type
_entity_poly.pdbx_seq_one_letter_code
_entity_poly.pdbx_strand_id
1 'polypeptide(L)'
;MLFAFGKTHGSFYISHGSENFWKGMPNTLIPTLRGEPWFRTISFGEDGAYFWKEMGKADSAGAYCMSAATAISYPLVKAIYDSDEGINWVAFGPDGAFVIDTTSKLISSDPTMTRTYLRNGIPSRVPLRCASFGPDGVWVVVEDDGEVRSKGLPMNVSLALLRKEIRKIELSPFSALYYFIEYTDGSTDWCLPVEWQPSVRNIETLSIQMDEPADAKTGNHFSHPPTSYPPNIDLVLGVLVNMVRQKIVFAFGPERELYCITNQGRTAWRGCSMTLSTLLREPGSPSAVSMGEGGAFFWKKGTKYLVSSATEMAYPEVWKIWKRDEAINWVVFGPEGYYIVDTPQRIYTSRQEEILRVYSQSKKQVPIRCASFGHGGCWVIIEDDGTVRSHRLKPNVRKALLQGSVRHVALSWVDPSQFYIEYMDQTSDWSLPSTWHPTVSEIEGALPKPASKVERLEKLVVGSPEFNSAEYQFTMSWRHVEKRRPPIRHIYKIVLTADIWERYVQYRTKVGNEQLLFHCTSRRCNIGDSGTNTELCSIEGCALCAIMRTSYSVSKARASGMFGVGIYTSSTSSKAAGYAFNHNPSPCKAMILNKVAVGRSYFTGVADNGRRGPPPGYNSVCGLPGDALKHDETIVYDDDAIRPQYLIVYEDR
;
A
#
# COMPACT_ATOMS: atom_id res chain seq x y z
N MET A 1 2.76 29.17 23.09
CA MET A 1 2.58 27.88 23.78
C MET A 1 3.96 27.40 24.26
N LEU A 2 4.07 26.44 25.17
CA LEU A 2 5.34 25.82 25.51
C LEU A 2 5.17 24.31 25.54
N PHE A 3 5.88 23.60 24.66
CA PHE A 3 5.93 22.14 24.64
C PHE A 3 7.37 21.68 24.89
N ALA A 4 7.57 20.52 25.51
CA ALA A 4 8.86 19.85 25.61
C ALA A 4 8.68 18.34 25.78
N PHE A 5 9.46 17.56 25.02
CA PHE A 5 9.58 16.11 25.22
C PHE A 5 10.42 15.83 26.46
N GLY A 6 9.94 14.94 27.33
CA GLY A 6 10.78 14.40 28.40
C GLY A 6 11.73 13.32 27.87
N LYS A 7 12.72 12.96 28.70
CA LYS A 7 13.77 12.00 28.37
C LYS A 7 13.52 10.57 28.84
N THR A 8 12.29 10.29 29.29
CA THR A 8 11.77 8.92 29.36
C THR A 8 10.63 8.72 28.36
N HIS A 9 10.51 7.52 27.81
CA HIS A 9 9.43 7.22 26.87
C HIS A 9 8.06 7.49 27.52
N GLY A 10 7.17 8.21 26.84
CA GLY A 10 5.87 8.57 27.40
C GLY A 10 5.86 9.82 28.29
N SER A 11 7.00 10.51 28.47
CA SER A 11 7.08 11.74 29.26
C SER A 11 7.06 13.00 28.40
N PHE A 12 6.30 14.01 28.85
CA PHE A 12 6.17 15.29 28.17
C PHE A 12 5.71 16.38 29.14
N TYR A 13 5.92 17.62 28.72
CA TYR A 13 5.39 18.82 29.35
C TYR A 13 4.76 19.70 28.26
N ILE A 14 3.59 20.27 28.55
CA ILE A 14 2.96 21.28 27.71
C ILE A 14 2.27 22.32 28.59
N SER A 15 2.36 23.59 28.22
CA SER A 15 1.64 24.68 28.87
C SER A 15 1.20 25.77 27.91
N HIS A 16 0.12 26.45 28.26
CA HIS A 16 -0.38 27.63 27.59
C HIS A 16 -1.09 28.54 28.60
N GLY A 17 -0.57 29.74 28.83
CA GLY A 17 -1.04 30.59 29.92
C GLY A 17 -0.85 29.93 31.28
N SER A 18 -1.90 29.92 32.11
CA SER A 18 -1.92 29.26 33.43
C SER A 18 -2.11 27.73 33.35
N GLU A 19 -2.49 27.19 32.20
CA GLU A 19 -2.78 25.78 32.02
C GLU A 19 -1.49 25.00 31.72
N ASN A 20 -1.29 23.90 32.44
CA ASN A 20 -0.12 23.05 32.32
C ASN A 20 -0.51 21.57 32.45
N PHE A 21 0.04 20.75 31.55
CA PHE A 21 -0.10 19.29 31.59
C PHE A 21 1.28 18.66 31.47
N TRP A 22 1.53 17.65 32.29
CA TRP A 22 2.78 16.91 32.21
C TRP A 22 2.59 15.45 32.59
N LYS A 23 3.49 14.61 32.10
CA LYS A 23 3.55 13.19 32.42
C LYS A 23 5.01 12.77 32.57
N GLY A 24 5.33 11.99 33.60
CA GLY A 24 6.67 11.41 33.78
C GLY A 24 7.79 12.43 33.99
N MET A 25 7.50 13.58 34.62
CA MET A 25 8.51 14.60 34.92
C MET A 25 9.31 14.26 36.19
N PRO A 26 10.58 14.70 36.30
CA PRO A 26 11.38 14.51 37.51
C PRO A 26 10.67 15.03 38.77
N ASN A 27 10.67 14.24 39.84
CA ASN A 27 9.98 14.60 41.09
C ASN A 27 10.46 15.94 41.70
N THR A 28 11.73 16.28 41.48
CA THR A 28 12.34 17.55 41.93
C THR A 28 11.78 18.77 41.20
N LEU A 29 11.21 18.59 40.00
CA LEU A 29 10.62 19.67 39.21
C LEU A 29 9.13 19.88 39.50
N ILE A 30 8.43 18.85 39.98
CA ILE A 30 6.98 18.88 40.22
C ILE A 30 6.53 20.09 41.09
N PRO A 31 7.22 20.46 42.19
CA PRO A 31 6.84 21.64 42.97
C PRO A 31 6.86 22.93 42.14
N THR A 32 7.85 23.08 41.26
CA THR A 32 7.95 24.23 40.36
C THR A 32 6.80 24.22 39.35
N LEU A 33 6.51 23.09 38.70
CA LEU A 33 5.42 23.01 37.70
C LEU A 33 4.04 23.36 38.29
N ARG A 34 3.82 23.06 39.58
CA ARG A 34 2.57 23.37 40.29
C ARG A 34 2.45 24.85 40.68
N GLY A 35 3.54 25.61 40.71
CA GLY A 35 3.57 26.99 41.18
C GLY A 35 3.18 28.04 40.14
N GLU A 36 2.40 27.68 39.11
CA GLU A 36 2.07 28.51 37.94
C GLU A 36 3.27 29.22 37.28
N PRO A 37 4.36 28.51 36.96
CA PRO A 37 5.55 29.15 36.40
C PRO A 37 5.34 29.53 34.92
N TRP A 38 5.63 30.79 34.59
CA TRP A 38 5.67 31.27 33.22
C TRP A 38 7.05 31.00 32.63
N PHE A 39 7.28 29.79 32.13
CA PHE A 39 8.55 29.46 31.51
C PHE A 39 8.65 30.07 30.10
N ARG A 40 9.77 30.74 29.81
CA ARG A 40 10.18 31.06 28.44
C ARG A 40 10.66 29.81 27.73
N THR A 41 11.40 28.97 28.45
CA THR A 41 11.88 27.68 27.94
C THR A 41 12.02 26.65 29.03
N ILE A 42 11.89 25.39 28.63
CA ILE A 42 12.14 24.22 29.44
C ILE A 42 12.74 23.14 28.55
N SER A 43 13.79 22.47 29.03
CA SER A 43 14.46 21.37 28.34
C SER A 43 14.77 20.25 29.32
N PHE A 44 14.63 19.02 28.86
CA PHE A 44 14.88 17.81 29.63
C PHE A 44 16.07 17.07 29.05
N GLY A 45 16.99 16.63 29.91
CA GLY A 45 18.17 15.84 29.61
C GLY A 45 18.15 14.47 30.29
N GLU A 46 19.20 13.70 30.08
CA GLU A 46 19.36 12.35 30.64
C GLU A 46 19.34 12.32 32.18
N ASP A 47 19.00 11.17 32.74
CA ASP A 47 19.05 10.89 34.20
C ASP A 47 18.28 11.89 35.08
N GLY A 48 17.22 12.49 34.51
CA GLY A 48 16.41 13.49 35.21
C GLY A 48 17.00 14.90 35.16
N ALA A 49 18.01 15.13 34.32
CA ALA A 49 18.51 16.46 34.04
C ALA A 49 17.39 17.34 33.46
N TYR A 50 17.34 18.60 33.89
CA TYR A 50 16.47 19.60 33.28
C TYR A 50 17.05 21.00 33.45
N PHE A 51 16.60 21.89 32.57
CA PHE A 51 16.86 23.32 32.61
C PHE A 51 15.54 24.03 32.31
N TRP A 52 15.30 25.15 33.00
CA TRP A 52 14.22 26.07 32.63
C TRP A 52 14.66 27.51 32.85
N LYS A 53 14.01 28.42 32.11
CA LYS A 53 14.17 29.87 32.26
C LYS A 53 12.80 30.54 32.27
N GLU A 54 12.58 31.44 33.21
CA GLU A 54 11.36 32.22 33.32
C GLU A 54 11.20 33.24 32.19
N MET A 55 9.95 33.55 31.85
CA MET A 55 9.57 34.75 31.11
C MET A 55 9.92 35.97 31.95
N GLY A 56 10.98 36.69 31.57
CA GLY A 56 11.35 37.94 32.24
C GLY A 56 10.25 38.99 32.13
N LYS A 57 10.10 39.84 33.15
CA LYS A 57 9.52 41.18 32.95
C LYS A 57 10.45 41.94 32.00
N ALA A 58 9.90 42.86 31.19
CA ALA A 58 10.54 43.49 30.03
C ALA A 58 12.02 43.93 30.19
N ASP A 59 12.50 44.18 31.42
CA ASP A 59 13.86 44.64 31.71
C ASP A 59 14.67 43.71 32.65
N SER A 60 14.28 42.44 32.82
CA SER A 60 15.00 41.46 33.66
C SER A 60 15.43 40.25 32.82
N ALA A 61 16.68 39.78 33.03
CA ALA A 61 17.24 38.65 32.30
C ALA A 61 16.52 37.31 32.52
N GLY A 62 15.52 37.25 33.41
CA GLY A 62 14.75 36.07 33.81
C GLY A 62 15.56 35.12 34.69
N ALA A 63 14.96 34.63 35.78
CA ALA A 63 15.60 33.59 36.58
C ALA A 63 15.67 32.29 35.77
N TYR A 64 16.75 31.54 35.92
CA TYR A 64 16.90 30.22 35.32
C TYR A 64 17.44 29.24 36.35
N CYS A 65 16.99 28.00 36.25
CA CYS A 65 17.37 26.93 37.17
C CYS A 65 17.75 25.69 36.39
N MET A 66 18.63 24.91 37.00
CA MET A 66 19.10 23.66 36.46
C MET A 66 19.12 22.59 37.56
N SER A 67 18.77 21.37 37.19
CA SER A 67 18.75 20.25 38.13
C SER A 67 20.16 19.87 38.61
N ALA A 68 20.25 19.23 39.78
CA ALA A 68 21.51 18.64 40.23
C ALA A 68 22.00 17.50 39.30
N ALA A 69 21.07 16.76 38.68
CA ALA A 69 21.40 15.68 37.75
C ALA A 69 22.18 16.18 36.51
N THR A 70 21.99 17.43 36.13
CA THR A 70 22.73 18.02 34.99
C THR A 70 24.24 18.04 35.22
N ALA A 71 24.71 18.13 36.47
CA ALA A 71 26.14 18.06 36.78
C ALA A 71 26.78 16.71 36.42
N ILE A 72 25.98 15.64 36.40
CA ILE A 72 26.42 14.28 36.10
C ILE A 72 26.41 14.06 34.58
N SER A 73 25.27 14.28 33.95
CA SER A 73 25.08 13.93 32.52
C SER A 73 25.63 15.00 31.56
N TYR A 74 25.76 16.26 32.01
CA TYR A 74 26.22 17.39 31.18
C TYR A 74 27.21 18.29 31.94
N PRO A 75 28.40 17.79 32.33
CA PRO A 75 29.32 18.51 33.20
C PRO A 75 29.81 19.85 32.63
N LEU A 76 29.95 19.97 31.30
CA LEU A 76 30.32 21.24 30.67
C LEU A 76 29.20 22.30 30.78
N VAL A 77 27.94 21.87 30.64
CA VAL A 77 26.78 22.76 30.83
C VAL A 77 26.73 23.23 32.28
N LYS A 78 27.02 22.34 33.25
CA LYS A 78 27.13 22.72 34.67
C LYS A 78 28.25 23.71 34.94
N ALA A 79 29.43 23.52 34.37
CA ALA A 79 30.54 24.45 34.53
C ALA A 79 30.20 25.86 33.99
N ILE A 80 29.44 25.95 32.90
CA ILE A 80 28.98 27.25 32.36
C ILE A 80 27.92 27.86 33.27
N TYR A 81 26.98 27.07 33.79
CA TYR A 81 25.97 27.53 34.74
C TYR A 81 26.57 28.09 36.04
N ASP A 82 27.71 27.55 36.49
CA ASP A 82 28.42 28.02 37.68
C ASP A 82 29.36 29.21 37.40
N SER A 83 29.46 29.65 36.14
CA SER A 83 30.29 30.79 35.75
C SER A 83 29.51 32.11 35.75
N ASP A 84 30.19 33.23 35.51
CA ASP A 84 29.55 34.55 35.38
C ASP A 84 28.86 34.78 34.02
N GLU A 85 28.81 33.77 33.14
CA GLU A 85 28.14 33.88 31.83
C GLU A 85 26.62 33.81 31.98
N GLY A 86 25.91 34.77 31.37
CA GLY A 86 24.45 34.73 31.32
C GLY A 86 23.97 33.64 30.36
N ILE A 87 23.00 32.82 30.77
CA ILE A 87 22.44 31.74 29.93
C ILE A 87 21.14 32.21 29.27
N ASN A 88 21.10 32.18 27.94
CA ASN A 88 19.92 32.52 27.13
C ASN A 88 19.04 31.31 26.86
N TRP A 89 19.65 30.21 26.42
CA TRP A 89 18.95 28.99 26.04
C TRP A 89 19.79 27.75 26.33
N VAL A 90 19.14 26.64 26.69
CA VAL A 90 19.77 25.32 26.77
C VAL A 90 18.83 24.31 26.12
N ALA A 91 19.37 23.44 25.26
CA ALA A 91 18.66 22.26 24.78
C ALA A 91 19.51 21.02 25.02
N PHE A 92 18.91 20.01 25.65
CA PHE A 92 19.53 18.70 25.87
C PHE A 92 19.05 17.69 24.81
N GLY A 93 20.00 16.99 24.21
CA GLY A 93 19.80 15.91 23.24
C GLY A 93 20.09 14.52 23.80
N PRO A 94 19.80 13.47 23.03
CA PRO A 94 20.20 12.09 23.37
C PRO A 94 21.73 11.93 23.38
N ASP A 95 22.21 10.89 24.05
CA ASP A 95 23.62 10.49 24.15
C ASP A 95 24.54 11.61 24.65
N GLY A 96 24.06 12.36 25.65
CA GLY A 96 24.79 13.50 26.20
C GLY A 96 24.90 14.70 25.26
N ALA A 97 24.16 14.75 24.15
CA ALA A 97 24.18 15.90 23.26
C ALA A 97 23.60 17.16 23.93
N PHE A 98 24.14 18.33 23.63
CA PHE A 98 23.62 19.59 24.14
C PHE A 98 23.98 20.78 23.24
N VAL A 99 23.21 21.85 23.39
CA VAL A 99 23.61 23.20 23.00
C VAL A 99 23.23 24.18 24.10
N ILE A 100 24.14 25.10 24.39
CA ILE A 100 23.95 26.20 25.32
C ILE A 100 24.28 27.50 24.61
N ASP A 101 23.30 28.40 24.58
CA ASP A 101 23.45 29.78 24.13
C ASP A 101 23.61 30.67 25.36
N THR A 102 24.71 31.41 25.39
CA THR A 102 25.05 32.34 26.46
C THR A 102 25.04 33.77 25.95
N THR A 103 25.24 34.74 26.83
CA THR A 103 25.37 36.15 26.46
C THR A 103 26.52 36.44 25.50
N SER A 104 27.55 35.60 25.47
CA SER A 104 28.77 35.83 24.68
C SER A 104 29.02 34.83 23.56
N LYS A 105 28.49 33.60 23.69
CA LYS A 105 28.85 32.48 22.82
C LYS A 105 27.79 31.37 22.81
N LEU A 106 27.79 30.60 21.73
CA LEU A 106 27.07 29.33 21.62
C LEU A 106 28.06 28.17 21.70
N ILE A 107 27.78 27.20 22.57
CA ILE A 107 28.60 26.01 22.78
C ILE A 107 27.72 24.79 22.53
N SER A 108 28.17 23.86 21.69
CA SER A 108 27.46 22.63 21.38
C SER A 108 28.37 21.40 21.49
N SER A 109 27.79 20.27 21.87
CA SER A 109 28.44 18.97 21.78
C SER A 109 28.64 18.49 20.34
N ASP A 110 27.86 18.99 19.36
CA ASP A 110 28.03 18.66 17.94
C ASP A 110 28.95 19.70 17.26
N PRO A 111 30.15 19.31 16.78
CA PRO A 111 31.07 20.23 16.09
C PRO A 111 30.51 20.81 14.79
N THR A 112 29.52 20.16 14.16
CA THR A 112 28.85 20.67 12.97
C THR A 112 27.93 21.82 13.32
N MET A 113 27.21 21.76 14.45
CA MET A 113 26.38 22.86 14.93
C MET A 113 27.24 24.09 15.24
N THR A 114 28.35 23.88 15.97
CA THR A 114 29.32 24.95 16.27
C THR A 114 29.87 25.61 15.01
N ARG A 115 30.22 24.82 13.98
CA ARG A 115 30.70 25.35 12.68
C ARG A 115 29.62 26.11 11.92
N THR A 116 28.37 25.65 11.97
CA THR A 116 27.27 26.26 11.22
C THR A 116 26.88 27.62 11.81
N TYR A 117 27.16 27.83 13.10
CA TYR A 117 26.93 29.10 13.80
C TYR A 117 28.06 30.14 13.62
N LEU A 118 29.19 29.74 12.99
CA LEU A 118 30.25 30.66 12.60
C LEU A 118 29.94 31.26 11.21
N ARG A 119 29.46 32.50 11.15
CA ARG A 119 29.34 33.25 9.88
C ARG A 119 30.73 33.72 9.44
N ASN A 120 31.30 33.11 8.40
CA ASN A 120 32.63 33.45 7.87
C ASN A 120 33.76 33.37 8.91
N GLY A 121 33.66 32.43 9.86
CA GLY A 121 34.64 32.29 10.95
C GLY A 121 34.42 33.23 12.14
N ILE A 122 33.40 34.09 12.09
CA ILE A 122 32.99 34.98 13.18
C ILE A 122 31.71 34.41 13.82
N PRO A 123 31.61 34.28 15.16
CA PRO A 123 30.38 33.82 15.81
C PRO A 123 29.18 34.69 15.44
N SER A 124 28.06 34.07 15.02
CA SER A 124 26.77 34.77 14.95
C SER A 124 26.48 35.33 16.35
N ARG A 125 26.19 36.63 16.43
CA ARG A 125 25.78 37.27 17.69
C ARG A 125 24.26 37.25 17.88
N VAL A 126 23.53 36.59 16.98
CA VAL A 126 22.06 36.49 17.02
C VAL A 126 21.70 35.37 18.00
N PRO A 127 21.08 35.67 19.16
CA PRO A 127 20.73 34.64 20.14
C PRO A 127 19.83 33.56 19.55
N LEU A 128 19.81 32.38 20.18
CA LEU A 128 18.88 31.33 19.80
C LEU A 128 17.45 31.68 20.22
N ARG A 129 16.54 31.61 19.26
CA ARG A 129 15.10 31.58 19.52
C ARG A 129 14.70 30.24 20.11
N CYS A 130 15.16 29.15 19.49
CA CYS A 130 15.03 27.79 20.03
C CYS A 130 16.04 26.82 19.39
N ALA A 131 16.23 25.69 20.04
CA ALA A 131 17.01 24.57 19.52
C ALA A 131 16.44 23.25 20.05
N SER A 132 16.54 22.19 19.26
CA SER A 132 16.08 20.86 19.66
C SER A 132 16.88 19.75 18.97
N PHE A 133 16.91 18.58 19.61
CA PHE A 133 17.65 17.40 19.18
C PHE A 133 16.69 16.22 19.00
N GLY A 134 16.83 15.51 17.88
CA GLY A 134 16.16 14.24 17.61
C GLY A 134 17.09 13.04 17.84
N PRO A 135 16.63 11.81 17.54
CA PRO A 135 17.49 10.63 17.57
C PRO A 135 18.59 10.71 16.49
N ASP A 136 19.59 9.83 16.59
CA ASP A 136 20.59 9.59 15.54
C ASP A 136 21.41 10.84 15.11
N GLY A 137 21.64 11.77 16.04
CA GLY A 137 22.41 12.99 15.78
C GLY A 137 21.67 14.06 14.96
N VAL A 138 20.35 13.95 14.84
CA VAL A 138 19.49 14.96 14.23
C VAL A 138 19.38 16.18 15.13
N TRP A 139 19.47 17.38 14.56
CA TRP A 139 19.26 18.62 15.30
C TRP A 139 18.72 19.75 14.43
N VAL A 140 18.10 20.72 15.08
CA VAL A 140 17.63 21.98 14.50
C VAL A 140 17.89 23.13 15.47
N VAL A 141 18.32 24.26 14.93
CA VAL A 141 18.45 25.54 15.65
C VAL A 141 17.74 26.62 14.85
N VAL A 142 17.09 27.53 15.57
CA VAL A 142 16.41 28.71 15.02
C VAL A 142 16.97 29.94 15.72
N GLU A 143 17.57 30.83 14.95
CA GLU A 143 18.11 32.11 15.44
C GLU A 143 16.97 33.13 15.64
N ASP A 144 17.18 34.15 16.48
CA ASP A 144 16.18 35.19 16.78
C ASP A 144 15.77 36.03 15.55
N ASP A 145 16.58 36.05 14.50
CA ASP A 145 16.24 36.67 13.20
C ASP A 145 15.41 35.74 12.27
N GLY A 146 15.09 34.53 12.73
CA GLY A 146 14.31 33.54 12.01
C GLY A 146 15.13 32.59 11.13
N GLU A 147 16.46 32.71 11.08
CA GLU A 147 17.30 31.79 10.32
C GLU A 147 17.25 30.37 10.92
N VAL A 148 16.97 29.37 10.07
CA VAL A 148 16.87 27.96 10.47
C VAL A 148 18.08 27.20 9.96
N ARG A 149 18.78 26.50 10.86
CA ARG A 149 19.89 25.61 10.52
C ARG A 149 19.61 24.22 11.10
N SER A 150 19.97 23.18 10.37
CA SER A 150 19.66 21.82 10.79
C SER A 150 20.59 20.78 10.18
N LYS A 151 20.56 19.57 10.75
CA LYS A 151 21.25 18.39 10.26
C LYS A 151 20.35 17.17 10.38
N GLY A 152 20.22 16.43 9.29
CA GLY A 152 19.53 15.14 9.29
C GLY A 152 18.02 15.20 9.51
N LEU A 153 17.37 16.35 9.31
CA LEU A 153 15.94 16.47 9.57
C LEU A 153 15.10 15.54 8.67
N PRO A 154 14.13 14.83 9.26
CA PRO A 154 13.12 14.09 8.52
C PRO A 154 12.33 14.99 7.56
N MET A 155 11.96 14.46 6.40
CA MET A 155 11.33 15.23 5.32
C MET A 155 10.06 15.97 5.76
N ASN A 156 9.24 15.35 6.62
CA ASN A 156 8.02 15.97 7.17
C ASN A 156 8.34 17.23 8.00
N VAL A 157 9.40 17.18 8.81
CA VAL A 157 9.85 18.33 9.60
C VAL A 157 10.45 19.39 8.68
N SER A 158 11.30 18.99 7.73
CA SER A 158 11.89 19.89 6.73
C SER A 158 10.83 20.66 5.94
N LEU A 159 9.73 19.99 5.53
CA LEU A 159 8.62 20.65 4.85
C LEU A 159 7.83 21.58 5.78
N ALA A 160 7.64 21.22 7.05
CA ALA A 160 6.95 22.07 8.03
C ALA A 160 7.72 23.37 8.32
N LEU A 161 9.06 23.31 8.31
CA LEU A 161 9.95 24.46 8.48
C LEU A 161 9.89 25.47 7.32
N LEU A 162 9.45 25.05 6.13
CA LEU A 162 9.33 25.92 4.96
C LEU A 162 7.99 26.67 4.90
N ARG A 163 7.03 26.34 5.76
CA ARG A 163 5.66 26.87 5.65
C ARG A 163 5.52 28.29 6.17
N LYS A 164 6.08 28.55 7.34
CA LYS A 164 5.90 29.79 8.10
C LYS A 164 7.11 30.00 9.02
N GLU A 165 7.27 31.23 9.49
CA GLU A 165 8.33 31.57 10.44
C GLU A 165 8.13 30.83 11.77
N ILE A 166 9.21 30.22 12.27
CA ILE A 166 9.18 29.34 13.44
C ILE A 166 9.34 30.16 14.71
N ARG A 167 8.40 29.99 15.64
CA ARG A 167 8.52 30.49 17.01
C ARG A 167 9.22 29.48 17.89
N LYS A 168 8.81 28.22 17.83
CA LYS A 168 9.41 27.12 18.59
C LYS A 168 9.35 25.82 17.82
N ILE A 169 10.39 24.99 17.93
CA ILE A 169 10.38 23.60 17.46
C ILE A 169 10.94 22.68 18.56
N GLU A 170 10.28 21.54 18.75
CA GLU A 170 10.74 20.43 19.58
C GLU A 170 10.72 19.14 18.79
N LEU A 171 11.85 18.44 18.79
CA LEU A 171 11.99 17.10 18.22
C LEU A 171 11.90 16.07 19.35
N SER A 172 11.29 14.93 19.06
CA SER A 172 11.32 13.83 20.01
C SER A 172 12.72 13.25 20.08
N PRO A 173 13.28 13.03 21.28
CA PRO A 173 14.59 12.38 21.44
C PRO A 173 14.55 10.88 21.11
N PHE A 174 13.36 10.29 20.94
CA PHE A 174 13.18 8.84 20.73
C PHE A 174 12.71 8.48 19.34
N SER A 175 12.11 9.42 18.61
CA SER A 175 11.42 9.14 17.36
C SER A 175 11.58 10.29 16.40
N ALA A 176 12.17 10.02 15.24
CA ALA A 176 12.30 11.00 14.17
C ALA A 176 10.93 11.45 13.61
N LEU A 177 9.84 10.76 13.97
CA LEU A 177 8.49 11.08 13.53
C LEU A 177 7.82 12.16 14.35
N TYR A 178 8.16 12.21 15.64
CA TYR A 178 7.43 13.01 16.58
C TYR A 178 8.10 14.36 16.74
N TYR A 179 7.31 15.41 16.55
CA TYR A 179 7.76 16.78 16.64
C TYR A 179 6.60 17.67 17.07
N PHE A 180 6.94 18.84 17.58
CA PHE A 180 6.00 19.92 17.84
C PHE A 180 6.59 21.24 17.32
N ILE A 181 5.84 21.94 16.48
CA ILE A 181 6.21 23.27 15.96
C ILE A 181 5.11 24.25 16.35
N GLU A 182 5.53 25.40 16.87
CA GLU A 182 4.72 26.61 16.99
C GLU A 182 5.29 27.67 16.05
N TYR A 183 4.42 28.28 15.26
CA TYR A 183 4.75 29.35 14.34
C TYR A 183 4.58 30.73 15.01
N THR A 184 5.19 31.76 14.43
CA THR A 184 5.11 33.13 14.99
C THR A 184 3.69 33.69 14.98
N ASP A 185 2.82 33.18 14.11
CA ASP A 185 1.39 33.52 14.07
C ASP A 185 0.54 32.77 15.12
N GLY A 186 1.17 32.00 16.01
CA GLY A 186 0.49 31.23 17.06
C GLY A 186 -0.08 29.89 16.61
N SER A 187 -0.11 29.61 15.31
CA SER A 187 -0.53 28.30 14.81
C SER A 187 0.51 27.22 15.11
N THR A 188 0.06 25.98 15.17
CA THR A 188 0.85 24.82 15.57
C THR A 188 0.83 23.73 14.49
N ASP A 189 1.92 22.98 14.38
CA ASP A 189 2.03 21.78 13.53
C ASP A 189 2.80 20.73 14.31
N TRP A 190 2.20 19.58 14.55
CA TRP A 190 2.82 18.55 15.37
C TRP A 190 2.39 17.16 14.96
N CYS A 191 3.28 16.22 15.23
CA CYS A 191 3.05 14.79 15.16
C CYS A 191 3.45 14.25 16.53
N LEU A 192 2.47 13.87 17.36
CA LEU A 192 2.70 13.45 18.75
C LEU A 192 2.07 12.08 19.02
N PRO A 193 2.57 11.32 20.02
CA PRO A 193 1.91 10.11 20.52
C PRO A 193 0.42 10.33 20.77
N VAL A 194 -0.41 9.35 20.38
CA VAL A 194 -1.89 9.46 20.40
C VAL A 194 -2.40 9.81 21.79
N GLU A 195 -1.78 9.26 22.82
CA GLU A 195 -2.09 9.49 24.23
C GLU A 195 -1.85 10.94 24.69
N TRP A 196 -1.06 11.75 23.97
CA TRP A 196 -0.77 13.14 24.31
C TRP A 196 -1.65 14.13 23.54
N GLN A 197 -2.20 13.71 22.40
CA GLN A 197 -3.00 14.56 21.53
C GLN A 197 -4.21 15.20 22.24
N PRO A 198 -4.95 14.53 23.14
CA PRO A 198 -6.01 15.18 23.91
C PRO A 198 -5.50 16.36 24.73
N SER A 199 -4.37 16.22 25.43
CA SER A 199 -3.77 17.30 26.23
C SER A 199 -3.34 18.47 25.35
N VAL A 200 -2.78 18.19 24.17
CA VAL A 200 -2.35 19.23 23.22
C VAL A 200 -3.56 19.94 22.60
N ARG A 201 -4.56 19.20 22.13
CA ARG A 201 -5.80 19.79 21.57
C ARG A 201 -6.59 20.58 22.59
N ASN A 202 -6.61 20.16 23.86
CA ASN A 202 -7.24 20.93 24.92
C ASN A 202 -6.56 22.29 25.07
N ILE A 203 -5.22 22.31 25.07
CA ILE A 203 -4.44 23.54 25.11
C ILE A 203 -4.63 24.40 23.83
N GLU A 204 -4.71 23.80 22.64
CA GLU A 204 -4.97 24.54 21.39
C GLU A 204 -6.38 25.14 21.35
N THR A 205 -7.37 24.44 21.92
CA THR A 205 -8.73 24.96 22.01
C THR A 205 -8.78 26.18 22.93
N LEU A 206 -7.99 26.16 24.01
CA LEU A 206 -7.82 27.31 24.91
C LEU A 206 -7.10 28.49 24.23
N SER A 207 -6.13 28.24 23.34
CA SER A 207 -5.50 29.33 22.56
C SER A 207 -6.47 29.97 21.56
N ILE A 208 -7.32 29.17 20.90
CA ILE A 208 -8.32 29.69 19.94
C ILE A 208 -9.42 30.51 20.65
N GLN A 209 -9.85 30.10 21.84
CA GLN A 209 -10.89 30.83 22.59
C GLN A 209 -10.43 32.17 23.17
N MET A 210 -9.12 32.39 23.30
CA MET A 210 -8.57 33.66 23.80
C MET A 210 -8.26 34.67 22.67
N ASP A 211 -8.24 34.22 21.41
CA ASP A 211 -7.85 35.04 20.24
C ASP A 211 -9.03 35.46 19.33
N GLU A 212 -10.29 35.10 19.61
CA GLU A 212 -11.43 35.66 18.89
C GLU A 212 -11.71 37.11 19.33
N PRO A 213 -11.58 38.12 18.45
CA PRO A 213 -12.18 39.41 18.69
C PRO A 213 -13.69 39.26 18.54
N ALA A 214 -14.45 39.75 19.54
CA ALA A 214 -15.88 39.93 19.42
C ALA A 214 -16.17 40.92 18.29
N ASP A 215 -16.44 40.42 17.08
CA ASP A 215 -17.30 40.99 16.03
C ASP A 215 -16.80 40.61 14.62
N ALA A 216 -17.54 39.73 13.93
CA ALA A 216 -17.92 39.91 12.51
C ALA A 216 -18.72 38.70 11.97
N LYS A 217 -20.02 38.94 11.75
CA LYS A 217 -20.88 38.18 10.84
C LYS A 217 -20.77 38.77 9.41
N THR A 218 -21.19 37.98 8.39
CA THR A 218 -21.36 38.30 6.94
C THR A 218 -20.08 38.18 6.07
N GLY A 219 -20.02 37.74 4.81
CA GLY A 219 -20.94 37.20 3.80
C GLY A 219 -20.19 36.99 2.44
N ASN A 220 -20.56 35.94 1.68
CA ASN A 220 -20.46 35.67 0.22
C ASN A 220 -19.30 36.11 -0.75
N HIS A 221 -18.86 35.11 -1.55
CA HIS A 221 -18.76 35.02 -3.05
C HIS A 221 -17.45 35.15 -3.91
N PHE A 222 -17.24 34.10 -4.76
CA PHE A 222 -16.53 33.93 -6.08
C PHE A 222 -14.99 34.12 -6.19
N SER A 223 -14.16 33.27 -6.83
CA SER A 223 -14.17 32.77 -8.24
C SER A 223 -13.02 31.74 -8.53
N HIS A 224 -13.14 30.93 -9.59
CA HIS A 224 -12.10 30.08 -10.27
C HIS A 224 -11.80 30.66 -11.68
N PRO A 225 -10.90 30.10 -12.52
CA PRO A 225 -9.45 29.82 -12.44
C PRO A 225 -8.67 30.43 -13.68
N PRO A 226 -7.41 30.06 -13.95
CA PRO A 226 -7.09 29.71 -15.35
C PRO A 226 -6.13 28.50 -15.55
N THR A 227 -6.31 27.88 -16.71
CA THR A 227 -5.63 26.74 -17.35
C THR A 227 -4.48 27.15 -18.28
N SER A 228 -3.44 26.32 -18.48
CA SER A 228 -2.95 25.83 -19.80
C SER A 228 -1.65 25.00 -19.72
N TYR A 229 -1.60 23.89 -20.49
CA TYR A 229 -0.57 22.83 -20.63
C TYR A 229 0.46 23.13 -21.76
N PRO A 230 1.51 22.31 -22.04
CA PRO A 230 1.41 21.09 -22.90
C PRO A 230 2.43 19.95 -22.50
N PRO A 231 2.75 18.90 -23.30
CA PRO A 231 2.23 17.54 -23.10
C PRO A 231 3.29 16.37 -23.08
N ASN A 232 2.84 15.21 -22.62
CA ASN A 232 3.23 13.83 -23.01
C ASN A 232 4.71 13.38 -22.98
N ILE A 233 5.05 12.57 -21.96
CA ILE A 233 5.65 11.24 -22.11
C ILE A 233 5.00 10.33 -21.06
N ASP A 234 3.92 9.63 -21.43
CA ASP A 234 3.35 8.53 -20.63
C ASP A 234 2.59 7.57 -21.56
N LEU A 235 3.37 6.84 -22.37
CA LEU A 235 2.91 5.63 -23.04
C LEU A 235 4.05 4.61 -22.88
N VAL A 236 3.85 3.57 -22.06
CA VAL A 236 4.32 2.18 -22.31
C VAL A 236 4.08 1.20 -21.13
N LEU A 237 3.79 1.61 -19.89
CA LEU A 237 3.74 0.64 -18.76
C LEU A 237 2.34 0.27 -18.20
N GLY A 238 1.25 0.70 -18.83
CA GLY A 238 -0.11 0.58 -18.25
C GLY A 238 -0.89 -0.72 -18.43
N VAL A 239 -0.43 -1.72 -19.19
CA VAL A 239 -1.33 -2.77 -19.75
C VAL A 239 -1.20 -4.17 -19.11
N LEU A 240 -0.39 -4.39 -18.06
CA LEU A 240 -0.16 -5.75 -17.53
C LEU A 240 -0.62 -6.06 -16.08
N VAL A 241 -1.34 -5.18 -15.37
CA VAL A 241 -1.76 -5.47 -13.98
C VAL A 241 -3.28 -5.36 -13.80
N ASN A 242 -4.01 -6.33 -14.34
CA ASN A 242 -5.41 -6.59 -13.98
C ASN A 242 -5.57 -7.97 -13.29
N MET A 243 -4.50 -8.50 -12.71
CA MET A 243 -4.53 -9.72 -11.90
C MET A 243 -4.85 -9.36 -10.44
N VAL A 244 -5.96 -9.90 -9.92
CA VAL A 244 -6.33 -10.05 -8.50
C VAL A 244 -6.18 -8.77 -7.64
N ARG A 245 -7.05 -7.78 -7.84
CA ARG A 245 -7.23 -6.73 -6.83
C ARG A 245 -8.04 -7.29 -5.65
N GLN A 246 -7.59 -7.03 -4.42
CA GLN A 246 -8.37 -7.25 -3.20
C GLN A 246 -9.73 -6.54 -3.35
N LYS A 247 -10.84 -7.24 -3.06
CA LYS A 247 -12.17 -6.61 -3.04
C LYS A 247 -12.30 -5.77 -1.78
N ILE A 248 -11.82 -6.33 -0.67
CA ILE A 248 -11.75 -5.69 0.62
C ILE A 248 -10.28 -5.64 1.03
N VAL A 249 -9.70 -4.44 1.14
CA VAL A 249 -8.38 -4.30 1.77
C VAL A 249 -8.61 -4.24 3.26
N PHE A 250 -8.17 -5.28 3.96
CA PHE A 250 -8.28 -5.41 5.41
C PHE A 250 -6.89 -5.46 6.04
N ALA A 251 -6.67 -4.65 7.07
CA ALA A 251 -5.44 -4.68 7.87
C ALA A 251 -5.78 -4.62 9.37
N PHE A 252 -5.19 -5.53 10.13
CA PHE A 252 -5.04 -5.37 11.58
C PHE A 252 -3.86 -4.44 11.87
N GLY A 253 -3.96 -3.65 12.92
CA GLY A 253 -2.81 -2.99 13.50
C GLY A 253 -2.25 -3.75 14.70
N PRO A 254 -1.12 -3.28 15.24
CA PRO A 254 -0.49 -3.84 16.44
C PRO A 254 -1.38 -3.80 17.69
N GLU A 255 -2.39 -2.94 17.73
CA GLU A 255 -3.25 -2.73 18.90
C GLU A 255 -4.67 -3.27 18.69
N ARG A 256 -5.35 -3.62 19.79
CA ARG A 256 -6.68 -4.28 19.77
C ARG A 256 -7.75 -3.53 19.01
N GLU A 257 -7.67 -2.21 18.96
CA GLU A 257 -8.66 -1.37 18.30
C GLU A 257 -8.19 -0.83 16.95
N LEU A 258 -6.94 -1.10 16.55
CA LEU A 258 -6.36 -0.55 15.35
C LEU A 258 -6.72 -1.42 14.14
N TYR A 259 -7.49 -0.86 13.21
CA TYR A 259 -7.85 -1.54 11.97
C TYR A 259 -8.10 -0.57 10.84
N CYS A 260 -8.01 -1.10 9.62
CA CYS A 260 -8.47 -0.44 8.41
C CYS A 260 -9.17 -1.48 7.54
N ILE A 261 -10.36 -1.12 7.05
CA ILE A 261 -11.13 -1.90 6.09
C ILE A 261 -11.67 -0.96 5.02
N THR A 262 -11.41 -1.28 3.74
CA THR A 262 -11.92 -0.52 2.60
C THR A 262 -12.49 -1.42 1.53
N ASN A 263 -13.52 -0.96 0.84
CA ASN A 263 -14.20 -1.66 -0.23
C ASN A 263 -14.90 -0.66 -1.16
N GLN A 264 -14.55 -0.65 -2.45
CA GLN A 264 -15.22 0.15 -3.50
C GLN A 264 -15.60 1.59 -3.09
N GLY A 265 -14.70 2.31 -2.44
CA GLY A 265 -14.91 3.71 -2.02
C GLY A 265 -15.55 3.90 -0.64
N ARG A 266 -15.95 2.83 0.05
CA ARG A 266 -16.25 2.87 1.49
C ARG A 266 -15.00 2.49 2.26
N THR A 267 -14.70 3.25 3.29
CA THR A 267 -13.52 3.01 4.13
C THR A 267 -13.89 3.28 5.58
N ALA A 268 -13.63 2.32 6.46
CA ALA A 268 -13.69 2.51 7.90
C ALA A 268 -12.35 2.12 8.50
N TRP A 269 -11.93 2.88 9.50
CA TRP A 269 -10.68 2.66 10.19
C TRP A 269 -10.81 3.17 11.61
N ARG A 270 -9.95 2.68 12.49
CA ARG A 270 -9.89 3.09 13.88
C ARG A 270 -8.44 3.10 14.32
N GLY A 271 -8.04 4.14 15.04
CA GLY A 271 -6.69 4.30 15.59
C GLY A 271 -5.58 4.58 14.56
N CYS A 272 -5.88 4.75 13.27
CA CYS A 272 -4.86 5.04 12.27
C CYS A 272 -4.23 6.44 12.47
N SER A 273 -2.98 6.59 12.03
CA SER A 273 -2.30 7.90 11.99
C SER A 273 -3.08 8.91 11.14
N MET A 274 -2.84 10.21 11.37
CA MET A 274 -3.50 11.26 10.59
C MET A 274 -3.18 11.13 9.10
N THR A 275 -1.93 10.84 8.75
CA THR A 275 -1.50 10.65 7.36
C THR A 275 -2.24 9.50 6.70
N LEU A 276 -2.32 8.34 7.35
CA LEU A 276 -3.07 7.20 6.82
C LEU A 276 -4.57 7.53 6.74
N SER A 277 -5.13 8.19 7.75
CA SER A 277 -6.53 8.63 7.75
C SER A 277 -6.85 9.55 6.57
N THR A 278 -5.95 10.49 6.22
CA THR A 278 -6.10 11.38 5.07
C THR A 278 -6.06 10.59 3.76
N LEU A 279 -5.11 9.66 3.61
CA LEU A 279 -5.01 8.80 2.43
C LEU A 279 -6.23 7.90 2.26
N LEU A 280 -6.80 7.39 3.35
CA LEU A 280 -7.99 6.56 3.36
C LEU A 280 -9.28 7.33 3.01
N ARG A 281 -9.27 8.67 3.13
CA ARG A 281 -10.37 9.55 2.69
C ARG A 281 -10.31 9.89 1.20
N GLU A 282 -9.20 9.61 0.51
CA GLU A 282 -9.10 9.91 -0.92
C GLU A 282 -10.12 9.08 -1.74
N PRO A 283 -10.80 9.67 -2.75
CA PRO A 283 -11.83 8.98 -3.53
C PRO A 283 -11.34 7.69 -4.20
N GLY A 284 -11.98 6.56 -3.89
CA GLY A 284 -11.62 5.24 -4.42
C GLY A 284 -10.70 4.43 -3.50
N SER A 285 -10.83 3.11 -3.53
CA SER A 285 -10.14 2.22 -2.59
C SER A 285 -8.64 2.07 -2.91
N PRO A 286 -7.77 2.03 -1.88
CA PRO A 286 -6.40 1.57 -2.05
C PRO A 286 -6.38 0.13 -2.58
N SER A 287 -5.29 -0.25 -3.23
CA SER A 287 -5.00 -1.63 -3.65
C SER A 287 -4.26 -2.43 -2.59
N ALA A 288 -3.61 -1.77 -1.63
CA ALA A 288 -2.97 -2.42 -0.50
C ALA A 288 -2.85 -1.45 0.69
N VAL A 289 -3.06 -1.95 1.90
CA VAL A 289 -2.81 -1.27 3.17
C VAL A 289 -2.19 -2.27 4.13
N SER A 290 -1.13 -1.87 4.82
CA SER A 290 -0.56 -2.63 5.95
C SER A 290 -0.20 -1.67 7.06
N MET A 291 -0.40 -2.09 8.31
CA MET A 291 -0.06 -1.33 9.50
C MET A 291 0.96 -2.12 10.31
N GLY A 292 1.95 -1.41 10.85
CA GLY A 292 3.04 -1.95 11.62
C GLY A 292 3.25 -1.19 12.93
N GLU A 293 4.30 -1.56 13.65
CA GLU A 293 4.66 -0.99 14.95
C GLU A 293 4.98 0.50 14.85
N GLY A 294 4.75 1.25 15.93
CA GLY A 294 5.13 2.66 16.03
C GLY A 294 4.41 3.58 15.04
N GLY A 295 3.25 3.17 14.50
CA GLY A 295 2.53 3.92 13.47
C GLY A 295 3.07 3.72 12.05
N ALA A 296 3.96 2.75 11.84
CA ALA A 296 4.38 2.31 10.52
C ALA A 296 3.16 1.92 9.69
N PHE A 297 3.11 2.36 8.45
CA PHE A 297 2.13 1.89 7.49
C PHE A 297 2.66 1.91 6.07
N PHE A 298 2.06 1.06 5.27
CA PHE A 298 2.19 1.04 3.82
C PHE A 298 0.81 1.24 3.23
N TRP A 299 0.72 2.11 2.24
CA TRP A 299 -0.52 2.39 1.51
C TRP A 299 -0.20 2.46 0.03
N LYS A 300 -1.04 1.87 -0.81
CA LYS A 300 -0.90 1.93 -2.27
C LYS A 300 -2.23 2.08 -2.95
N LYS A 301 -2.28 2.91 -4.00
CA LYS A 301 -3.43 3.11 -4.88
C LYS A 301 -2.96 3.43 -6.30
N GLY A 302 -3.20 2.48 -7.20
CA GLY A 302 -2.67 2.58 -8.57
C GLY A 302 -1.14 2.56 -8.55
N THR A 303 -0.52 3.55 -9.19
CA THR A 303 0.94 3.73 -9.20
C THR A 303 1.46 4.49 -7.98
N LYS A 304 0.58 5.18 -7.24
CA LYS A 304 0.95 5.91 -6.02
C LYS A 304 1.06 4.95 -4.86
N TYR A 305 2.16 5.01 -4.13
CA TYR A 305 2.30 4.32 -2.86
C TYR A 305 3.07 5.18 -1.87
N LEU A 306 2.80 4.97 -0.58
CA LEU A 306 3.46 5.65 0.52
C LEU A 306 3.89 4.60 1.54
N VAL A 307 5.16 4.65 1.90
CA VAL A 307 5.71 4.04 3.11
C VAL A 307 5.82 5.16 4.13
N SER A 308 5.15 5.04 5.27
CA SER A 308 5.19 6.07 6.31
C SER A 308 6.62 6.26 6.82
N SER A 309 6.98 7.48 7.24
CA SER A 309 8.28 7.72 7.87
C SER A 309 8.52 6.84 9.10
N ALA A 310 7.46 6.39 9.77
CA ALA A 310 7.55 5.51 10.94
C ALA A 310 8.22 4.16 10.65
N THR A 311 8.19 3.75 9.39
CA THR A 311 8.88 2.57 8.89
C THR A 311 10.40 2.68 9.06
N GLU A 312 10.99 3.88 9.01
CA GLU A 312 12.44 4.08 9.17
C GLU A 312 12.95 3.52 10.49
N MET A 313 12.20 3.76 11.56
CA MET A 313 12.56 3.32 12.91
C MET A 313 12.09 1.89 13.20
N ALA A 314 10.82 1.57 12.88
CA ALA A 314 10.23 0.28 13.21
C ALA A 314 10.69 -0.86 12.28
N TYR A 315 11.01 -0.55 11.02
CA TYR A 315 11.37 -1.51 9.97
C TYR A 315 12.47 -0.94 9.06
N PRO A 316 13.68 -0.66 9.58
CA PRO A 316 14.72 0.10 8.87
C PRO A 316 15.11 -0.50 7.52
N GLU A 317 15.09 -1.82 7.39
CA GLU A 317 15.36 -2.49 6.11
C GLU A 317 14.25 -2.25 5.07
N VAL A 318 12.98 -2.22 5.48
CA VAL A 318 11.86 -1.85 4.59
C VAL A 318 12.04 -0.42 4.09
N TRP A 319 12.45 0.49 4.97
CA TRP A 319 12.74 1.87 4.61
C TRP A 319 13.90 1.99 3.62
N LYS A 320 14.99 1.24 3.83
CA LYS A 320 16.10 1.16 2.88
C LYS A 320 15.67 0.64 1.51
N ILE A 321 14.80 -0.37 1.47
CA ILE A 321 14.25 -0.90 0.20
C ILE A 321 13.44 0.19 -0.50
N TRP A 322 12.57 0.88 0.23
CA TRP A 322 11.77 1.99 -0.29
C TRP A 322 12.62 3.13 -0.88
N LYS A 323 13.75 3.46 -0.24
CA LYS A 323 14.67 4.51 -0.70
C LYS A 323 15.50 4.16 -1.94
N ARG A 324 15.54 2.88 -2.36
CA ARG A 324 16.31 2.45 -3.54
C ARG A 324 15.62 2.74 -4.88
N ASP A 325 14.52 3.48 -4.86
CA ASP A 325 13.65 3.78 -6.02
C ASP A 325 13.14 2.51 -6.73
N GLU A 326 13.12 1.39 -6.01
CA GLU A 326 12.53 0.15 -6.46
C GLU A 326 11.01 0.20 -6.19
N ALA A 327 10.21 0.01 -7.23
CA ALA A 327 8.76 0.01 -7.07
C ALA A 327 8.32 -1.08 -6.08
N ILE A 328 7.57 -0.69 -5.04
CA ILE A 328 7.02 -1.65 -4.08
C ILE A 328 5.63 -2.08 -4.51
N ASN A 329 5.41 -3.39 -4.60
CA ASN A 329 4.10 -3.96 -4.88
C ASN A 329 3.22 -3.90 -3.65
N TRP A 330 3.70 -4.48 -2.55
CA TRP A 330 3.08 -4.41 -1.23
C TRP A 330 4.09 -4.67 -0.11
N VAL A 331 3.73 -4.27 1.09
CA VAL A 331 4.46 -4.56 2.33
C VAL A 331 3.51 -5.22 3.31
N VAL A 332 3.99 -6.23 4.03
CA VAL A 332 3.32 -6.79 5.20
C VAL A 332 4.25 -6.58 6.38
N PHE A 333 3.81 -5.73 7.32
CA PHE A 333 4.46 -5.59 8.61
C PHE A 333 4.01 -6.72 9.56
N GLY A 334 4.89 -7.06 10.50
CA GLY A 334 4.66 -8.00 11.58
C GLY A 334 5.22 -7.49 12.91
N PRO A 335 4.82 -8.09 14.03
CA PRO A 335 5.30 -7.71 15.36
C PRO A 335 6.81 -7.94 15.45
N GLU A 336 7.51 -7.25 16.34
CA GLU A 336 8.97 -7.38 16.59
C GLU A 336 9.83 -7.12 15.35
N GLY A 337 9.46 -6.13 14.54
CA GLY A 337 10.21 -5.77 13.33
C GLY A 337 10.14 -6.80 12.20
N TYR A 338 9.21 -7.76 12.25
CA TYR A 338 9.04 -8.71 11.14
C TYR A 338 8.44 -8.03 9.91
N TYR A 339 8.88 -8.41 8.71
CA TYR A 339 8.33 -7.85 7.48
C TYR A 339 8.47 -8.78 6.29
N ILE A 340 7.61 -8.57 5.30
CA ILE A 340 7.74 -9.05 3.92
C ILE A 340 7.52 -7.86 2.99
N VAL A 341 8.42 -7.64 2.04
CA VAL A 341 8.30 -6.62 0.98
C VAL A 341 8.37 -7.33 -0.36
N ASP A 342 7.32 -7.16 -1.15
CA ASP A 342 7.28 -7.64 -2.53
C ASP A 342 7.63 -6.49 -3.48
N THR A 343 8.56 -6.75 -4.40
CA THR A 343 8.91 -5.86 -5.50
C THR A 343 8.90 -6.62 -6.82
N PRO A 344 8.87 -5.93 -7.98
CA PRO A 344 8.99 -6.58 -9.28
C PRO A 344 10.25 -7.41 -9.47
N GLN A 345 11.33 -7.12 -8.71
CA GLN A 345 12.61 -7.81 -8.89
C GLN A 345 12.77 -8.99 -7.92
N ARG A 346 12.30 -8.87 -6.68
CA ARG A 346 12.44 -9.91 -5.65
C ARG A 346 11.56 -9.66 -4.43
N ILE A 347 11.54 -10.64 -3.53
CA ILE A 347 10.94 -10.52 -2.21
C ILE A 347 12.03 -10.32 -1.17
N TYR A 348 11.80 -9.39 -0.25
CA TYR A 348 12.63 -9.16 0.94
C TYR A 348 11.85 -9.60 2.18
N THR A 349 12.52 -10.25 3.13
CA THR A 349 11.89 -10.63 4.41
C THR A 349 12.82 -10.37 5.58
N SER A 350 12.25 -10.12 6.76
CA SER A 350 12.98 -10.25 8.02
C SER A 350 13.34 -11.73 8.27
N ARG A 351 14.38 -11.99 9.08
CA ARG A 351 14.81 -13.34 9.52
C ARG A 351 14.85 -14.37 8.38
N GLN A 352 15.73 -14.12 7.39
CA GLN A 352 15.85 -14.89 6.15
C GLN A 352 15.84 -16.43 6.33
N GLU A 353 16.40 -16.99 7.42
CA GLU A 353 16.45 -18.45 7.56
C GLU A 353 15.11 -19.14 7.85
N GLU A 354 14.15 -18.54 8.54
CA GLU A 354 12.88 -19.23 8.88
C GLU A 354 11.81 -19.03 7.81
N ILE A 355 11.70 -17.80 7.29
CA ILE A 355 10.69 -17.44 6.28
C ILE A 355 11.17 -17.81 4.88
N LEU A 356 12.47 -17.63 4.57
CA LEU A 356 13.01 -18.02 3.27
C LEU A 356 13.44 -19.48 3.17
N ARG A 357 13.79 -20.26 4.21
CA ARG A 357 14.00 -21.72 4.01
C ARG A 357 12.77 -22.39 3.36
N VAL A 358 11.60 -21.84 3.61
CA VAL A 358 10.32 -22.29 3.08
C VAL A 358 10.03 -21.74 1.66
N TYR A 359 10.70 -20.67 1.21
CA TYR A 359 10.48 -19.99 -0.07
C TYR A 359 11.68 -20.09 -1.06
N SER A 360 12.92 -19.88 -0.58
CA SER A 360 14.17 -19.88 -1.35
C SER A 360 14.69 -21.27 -1.74
N GLN A 361 14.21 -22.35 -1.11
CA GLN A 361 14.61 -23.72 -1.46
C GLN A 361 13.86 -24.29 -2.68
N SER A 362 12.88 -23.58 -3.21
CA SER A 362 12.16 -24.01 -4.41
C SER A 362 12.90 -23.57 -5.68
N LYS A 363 13.21 -24.51 -6.59
CA LYS A 363 13.83 -24.22 -7.89
C LYS A 363 12.92 -23.40 -8.85
N LYS A 364 11.69 -23.09 -8.43
CA LYS A 364 10.71 -22.24 -9.12
C LYS A 364 10.06 -21.32 -8.09
N GLN A 365 10.44 -20.05 -8.05
CA GLN A 365 9.79 -19.04 -7.23
C GLN A 365 8.36 -18.81 -7.76
N VAL A 366 7.35 -19.29 -7.03
CA VAL A 366 5.94 -18.95 -7.28
C VAL A 366 5.67 -17.62 -6.57
N PRO A 367 5.15 -16.57 -7.25
CA PRO A 367 4.91 -15.28 -6.60
C PRO A 367 4.00 -15.40 -5.37
N ILE A 368 4.17 -14.51 -4.40
CA ILE A 368 3.31 -14.47 -3.21
C ILE A 368 2.04 -13.67 -3.53
N ARG A 369 0.88 -14.31 -3.37
CA ARG A 369 -0.44 -13.70 -3.55
C ARG A 369 -0.79 -12.78 -2.39
N CYS A 370 -0.66 -13.30 -1.16
CA CYS A 370 -0.84 -12.53 0.06
C CYS A 370 -0.07 -13.17 1.21
N ALA A 371 0.23 -12.37 2.23
CA ALA A 371 0.86 -12.83 3.45
C ALA A 371 0.35 -12.04 4.65
N SER A 372 0.46 -12.61 5.85
CA SER A 372 0.09 -11.92 7.08
C SER A 372 0.87 -12.47 8.26
N PHE A 373 1.28 -11.58 9.17
CA PHE A 373 1.77 -11.91 10.50
C PHE A 373 0.67 -11.71 11.52
N GLY A 374 0.66 -12.56 12.55
CA GLY A 374 -0.29 -12.49 13.65
C GLY A 374 0.38 -12.70 15.00
N HIS A 375 -0.45 -12.86 16.02
CA HIS A 375 -0.05 -12.95 17.42
C HIS A 375 1.03 -14.01 17.68
N GLY A 376 2.01 -13.66 18.52
CA GLY A 376 3.07 -14.58 18.96
C GLY A 376 4.03 -15.02 17.86
N GLY A 377 4.19 -14.20 16.81
CA GLY A 377 5.05 -14.49 15.66
C GLY A 377 4.49 -15.57 14.73
N CYS A 378 3.18 -15.82 14.76
CA CYS A 378 2.55 -16.69 13.78
C CYS A 378 2.46 -15.97 12.43
N TRP A 379 2.48 -16.74 11.35
CA TRP A 379 2.42 -16.17 10.00
C TRP A 379 1.82 -17.15 9.00
N VAL A 380 1.34 -16.57 7.91
CA VAL A 380 0.84 -17.28 6.73
C VAL A 380 1.32 -16.59 5.46
N ILE A 381 1.67 -17.38 4.47
CA ILE A 381 2.00 -16.97 3.10
C ILE A 381 1.15 -17.83 2.16
N ILE A 382 0.42 -17.18 1.27
CA ILE A 382 -0.35 -17.81 0.20
C ILE A 382 0.38 -17.50 -1.11
N GLU A 383 0.83 -18.54 -1.80
CA GLU A 383 1.45 -18.41 -3.12
C GLU A 383 0.37 -18.21 -4.20
N ASP A 384 0.71 -17.61 -5.34
CA ASP A 384 -0.18 -17.46 -6.51
C ASP A 384 -0.72 -18.80 -7.01
N ASP A 385 0.06 -19.83 -6.74
CA ASP A 385 -0.22 -21.23 -6.46
C ASP A 385 -1.51 -21.75 -5.80
N GLY A 386 -2.03 -20.97 -4.86
CA GLY A 386 -2.91 -21.47 -3.82
C GLY A 386 -2.20 -22.28 -2.72
N THR A 387 -0.90 -22.57 -2.85
CA THR A 387 -0.12 -23.21 -1.79
C THR A 387 -0.10 -22.34 -0.53
N VAL A 388 -0.48 -22.95 0.60
CA VAL A 388 -0.52 -22.31 1.92
C VAL A 388 0.71 -22.73 2.73
N ARG A 389 1.56 -21.77 3.06
CA ARG A 389 2.69 -21.95 3.98
C ARG A 389 2.40 -21.19 5.26
N SER A 390 2.60 -21.82 6.42
CA SER A 390 2.25 -21.17 7.67
C SER A 390 3.07 -21.68 8.86
N HIS A 391 3.10 -20.88 9.91
CA HIS A 391 3.78 -21.20 11.16
C HIS A 391 2.92 -20.81 12.36
N ARG A 392 2.80 -21.74 13.33
CA ARG A 392 2.10 -21.55 14.62
C ARG A 392 0.65 -21.03 14.55
N LEU A 393 -0.05 -21.16 13.41
CA LEU A 393 -1.48 -20.81 13.32
C LEU A 393 -2.36 -21.67 14.23
N LYS A 394 -3.37 -21.06 14.84
CA LYS A 394 -4.42 -21.75 15.61
C LYS A 394 -5.30 -22.64 14.72
N PRO A 395 -5.92 -23.71 15.27
CA PRO A 395 -6.72 -24.64 14.50
C PRO A 395 -7.91 -24.02 13.74
N ASN A 396 -8.58 -23.03 14.32
CA ASN A 396 -9.70 -22.34 13.67
C ASN A 396 -9.24 -21.57 12.40
N VAL A 397 -8.11 -20.87 12.47
CA VAL A 397 -7.52 -20.17 11.33
C VAL A 397 -7.12 -21.17 10.23
N ARG A 398 -6.48 -22.28 10.59
CA ARG A 398 -6.13 -23.35 9.62
C ARG A 398 -7.36 -23.93 8.93
N LYS A 399 -8.42 -24.18 9.69
CA LYS A 399 -9.69 -24.67 9.14
C LYS A 399 -10.27 -23.68 8.13
N ALA A 400 -10.28 -22.38 8.46
CA ALA A 400 -10.76 -21.33 7.56
C ALA A 400 -9.93 -21.24 6.27
N LEU A 401 -8.60 -21.31 6.36
CA LEU A 401 -7.72 -21.31 5.18
C LEU A 401 -7.96 -22.49 4.21
N LEU A 402 -8.56 -23.59 4.68
CA LEU A 402 -8.86 -24.77 3.87
C LEU A 402 -10.26 -24.75 3.23
N GLN A 403 -11.11 -23.76 3.53
CA GLN A 403 -12.49 -23.72 3.02
C GLN A 403 -12.59 -23.31 1.53
N GLY A 404 -11.57 -22.65 0.98
CA GLY A 404 -11.57 -22.18 -0.41
C GLY A 404 -10.22 -21.60 -0.84
N SER A 405 -10.10 -21.18 -2.11
CA SER A 405 -8.90 -20.48 -2.59
C SER A 405 -8.82 -19.10 -1.95
N VAL A 406 -7.79 -18.88 -1.13
CA VAL A 406 -7.62 -17.64 -0.36
C VAL A 406 -7.15 -16.52 -1.29
N ARG A 407 -7.91 -15.44 -1.34
CA ARG A 407 -7.54 -14.18 -2.01
C ARG A 407 -6.67 -13.30 -1.10
N HIS A 408 -7.13 -13.12 0.13
CA HIS A 408 -6.50 -12.26 1.13
C HIS A 408 -6.65 -12.86 2.52
N VAL A 409 -5.66 -12.62 3.37
CA VAL A 409 -5.69 -13.02 4.78
C VAL A 409 -5.09 -11.92 5.64
N ALA A 410 -5.75 -11.62 6.74
CA ALA A 410 -5.26 -10.74 7.79
C ALA A 410 -5.37 -11.46 9.14
N LEU A 411 -4.27 -11.58 9.86
CA LEU A 411 -4.21 -12.19 11.18
C LEU A 411 -4.13 -11.08 12.24
N SER A 412 -4.82 -11.26 13.36
CA SER A 412 -4.72 -10.34 14.49
C SER A 412 -3.38 -10.49 15.20
N TRP A 413 -2.78 -9.37 15.57
CA TRP A 413 -1.53 -9.33 16.33
C TRP A 413 -1.77 -9.54 17.83
N VAL A 414 -3.00 -9.30 18.29
CA VAL A 414 -3.32 -9.31 19.72
C VAL A 414 -4.04 -10.58 20.14
N ASP A 415 -4.83 -11.18 19.25
CA ASP A 415 -5.59 -12.40 19.54
C ASP A 415 -5.31 -13.47 18.48
N PRO A 416 -4.70 -14.61 18.84
CA PRO A 416 -4.32 -15.65 17.88
C PRO A 416 -5.52 -16.38 17.26
N SER A 417 -6.73 -16.18 17.77
CA SER A 417 -7.97 -16.74 17.22
C SER A 417 -8.68 -15.79 16.24
N GLN A 418 -8.26 -14.52 16.18
CA GLN A 418 -8.91 -13.52 15.35
C GLN A 418 -8.25 -13.38 13.98
N PHE A 419 -9.07 -13.33 12.95
CA PHE A 419 -8.62 -13.26 11.56
C PHE A 419 -9.73 -12.71 10.65
N TYR A 420 -9.32 -12.29 9.47
CA TYR A 420 -10.19 -12.04 8.33
C TYR A 420 -9.60 -12.75 7.10
N ILE A 421 -10.40 -13.56 6.42
CA ILE A 421 -10.03 -14.25 5.18
C ILE A 421 -11.05 -13.89 4.11
N GLU A 422 -10.55 -13.47 2.95
CA GLU A 422 -11.35 -13.30 1.73
C GLU A 422 -10.99 -14.44 0.77
N TYR A 423 -12.01 -15.07 0.18
CA TYR A 423 -11.83 -16.12 -0.82
C TYR A 423 -12.00 -15.59 -2.25
N MET A 424 -11.49 -16.35 -3.21
CA MET A 424 -11.56 -15.99 -4.63
C MET A 424 -12.97 -16.04 -5.23
N ASP A 425 -13.89 -16.75 -4.59
CA ASP A 425 -15.32 -16.74 -4.93
C ASP A 425 -16.07 -15.52 -4.39
N GLN A 426 -15.35 -14.58 -3.74
CA GLN A 426 -15.85 -13.35 -3.13
C GLN A 426 -16.62 -13.52 -1.82
N THR A 427 -16.60 -14.71 -1.21
CA THR A 427 -17.03 -14.92 0.17
C THR A 427 -15.91 -14.54 1.14
N SER A 428 -16.26 -14.37 2.40
CA SER A 428 -15.32 -14.11 3.49
C SER A 428 -15.65 -15.00 4.69
N ASP A 429 -14.62 -15.37 5.45
CA ASP A 429 -14.73 -16.00 6.77
C ASP A 429 -13.86 -15.21 7.73
N TRP A 430 -14.40 -14.90 8.90
CA TRP A 430 -13.71 -14.05 9.85
C TRP A 430 -14.13 -14.35 11.29
N SER A 431 -13.18 -14.17 12.19
CA SER A 431 -13.38 -14.20 13.64
C SER A 431 -12.85 -12.88 14.16
N LEU A 432 -13.72 -11.90 14.35
CA LEU A 432 -13.35 -10.52 14.69
C LEU A 432 -13.95 -10.12 16.04
N PRO A 433 -13.41 -9.09 16.72
CA PRO A 433 -14.07 -8.49 17.87
C PRO A 433 -15.52 -8.12 17.56
N SER A 434 -16.44 -8.39 18.49
CA SER A 434 -17.88 -8.11 18.28
C SER A 434 -18.18 -6.65 17.97
N THR A 435 -17.37 -5.74 18.49
CA THR A 435 -17.45 -4.29 18.21
C THR A 435 -17.19 -3.95 16.75
N TRP A 436 -16.54 -4.82 15.98
CA TRP A 436 -16.25 -4.61 14.56
C TRP A 436 -17.31 -5.21 13.65
N HIS A 437 -18.13 -6.14 14.15
CA HIS A 437 -19.12 -6.88 13.34
C HIS A 437 -20.07 -5.94 12.59
N PRO A 438 -20.62 -4.86 13.17
CA PRO A 438 -21.49 -3.96 12.42
C PRO A 438 -20.76 -3.27 11.27
N THR A 439 -19.53 -2.78 11.50
CA THR A 439 -18.71 -2.10 10.49
C THR A 439 -18.30 -3.05 9.37
N VAL A 440 -17.84 -4.26 9.71
CA VAL A 440 -17.47 -5.27 8.70
C VAL A 440 -18.70 -5.72 7.93
N SER A 441 -19.82 -6.00 8.61
CA SER A 441 -21.08 -6.38 7.95
C SER A 441 -21.66 -5.25 7.10
N GLU A 442 -21.47 -3.98 7.48
CA GLU A 442 -21.87 -2.83 6.66
C GLU A 442 -20.99 -2.71 5.42
N ILE A 443 -19.67 -2.87 5.54
CA ILE A 443 -18.74 -2.79 4.42
C ILE A 443 -18.85 -4.00 3.50
N GLU A 444 -19.13 -5.18 4.03
CA GLU A 444 -19.48 -6.39 3.26
C GLU A 444 -20.91 -6.26 2.69
N GLY A 445 -21.87 -5.73 3.44
CA GLY A 445 -23.27 -5.54 3.02
C GLY A 445 -23.48 -4.37 2.05
N ALA A 446 -22.51 -3.45 1.97
CA ALA A 446 -22.35 -2.42 0.96
C ALA A 446 -21.98 -2.96 -0.41
N LEU A 447 -21.49 -4.20 -0.45
CA LEU A 447 -21.42 -4.93 -1.70
C LEU A 447 -22.85 -5.00 -2.23
N PRO A 448 -23.03 -4.96 -3.56
CA PRO A 448 -24.22 -5.60 -4.08
C PRO A 448 -24.25 -6.99 -3.44
N LYS A 449 -25.26 -7.29 -2.58
CA LYS A 449 -25.69 -8.67 -2.32
C LYS A 449 -25.60 -9.31 -3.69
N PRO A 450 -24.82 -10.39 -3.88
CA PRO A 450 -24.43 -10.86 -5.20
C PRO A 450 -25.64 -10.72 -6.08
N ALA A 451 -25.60 -9.71 -6.97
CA ALA A 451 -26.68 -9.54 -7.91
C ALA A 451 -26.77 -10.92 -8.52
N SER A 452 -27.97 -11.49 -8.52
CA SER A 452 -28.26 -12.58 -9.41
C SER A 452 -27.58 -12.25 -10.74
N LYS A 453 -26.50 -13.00 -11.06
CA LYS A 453 -25.49 -12.79 -12.11
C LYS A 453 -24.42 -11.70 -11.89
N VAL A 454 -23.18 -12.16 -11.63
CA VAL A 454 -21.96 -11.51 -12.13
C VAL A 454 -22.10 -11.35 -13.65
N GLU A 455 -22.02 -10.12 -14.17
CA GLU A 455 -22.02 -9.88 -15.61
C GLU A 455 -20.72 -10.44 -16.20
N ARG A 456 -20.86 -11.47 -17.06
CA ARG A 456 -19.72 -12.23 -17.60
C ARG A 456 -19.12 -11.64 -18.86
N LEU A 457 -19.81 -10.67 -19.46
CA LEU A 457 -19.41 -10.01 -20.70
C LEU A 457 -19.48 -8.50 -20.51
N GLU A 458 -18.34 -7.84 -20.65
CA GLU A 458 -18.22 -6.39 -20.66
C GLU A 458 -17.99 -5.96 -22.11
N LYS A 459 -18.90 -5.15 -22.68
CA LYS A 459 -18.73 -4.67 -24.06
C LYS A 459 -17.57 -3.68 -24.13
N LEU A 460 -16.62 -3.92 -25.04
CA LEU A 460 -15.51 -3.01 -25.25
C LEU A 460 -15.96 -1.77 -26.03
N VAL A 461 -15.43 -0.62 -25.63
CA VAL A 461 -15.60 0.65 -26.34
C VAL A 461 -14.81 0.59 -27.65
N VAL A 462 -15.46 0.88 -28.77
CA VAL A 462 -14.81 0.93 -30.09
C VAL A 462 -13.68 1.95 -30.05
N GLY A 463 -12.51 1.58 -30.58
CA GLY A 463 -11.31 2.43 -30.57
C GLY A 463 -10.46 2.34 -29.30
N SER A 464 -10.92 1.67 -28.24
CA SER A 464 -10.09 1.40 -27.05
C SER A 464 -8.88 0.51 -27.40
N PRO A 465 -7.76 0.57 -26.65
CA PRO A 465 -6.60 -0.26 -26.90
C PRO A 465 -6.91 -1.76 -26.98
N GLU A 466 -7.77 -2.27 -26.10
CA GLU A 466 -8.20 -3.66 -26.07
C GLU A 466 -9.06 -4.02 -27.29
N PHE A 467 -9.98 -3.12 -27.68
CA PHE A 467 -10.79 -3.30 -28.89
C PHE A 467 -9.88 -3.38 -30.12
N ASN A 468 -8.98 -2.41 -30.29
CA ASN A 468 -8.09 -2.33 -31.44
C ASN A 468 -7.14 -3.54 -31.50
N SER A 469 -6.67 -4.02 -30.34
CA SER A 469 -5.83 -5.22 -30.27
C SER A 469 -6.59 -6.47 -30.72
N ALA A 470 -7.80 -6.70 -30.19
CA ALA A 470 -8.61 -7.86 -30.57
C ALA A 470 -9.08 -7.80 -32.03
N GLU A 471 -9.47 -6.63 -32.51
CA GLU A 471 -9.83 -6.37 -33.90
C GLU A 471 -8.63 -6.63 -34.83
N TYR A 472 -7.46 -6.07 -34.52
CA TYR A 472 -6.23 -6.28 -35.29
C TYR A 472 -5.87 -7.76 -35.38
N GLN A 473 -5.88 -8.46 -34.24
CA GLN A 473 -5.58 -9.90 -34.19
C GLN A 473 -6.55 -10.69 -35.07
N PHE A 474 -7.85 -10.46 -34.96
CA PHE A 474 -8.86 -11.14 -35.79
C PHE A 474 -8.64 -10.86 -37.28
N THR A 475 -8.43 -9.58 -37.61
CA THR A 475 -8.38 -9.05 -38.97
C THR A 475 -7.13 -9.50 -39.72
N MET A 476 -5.98 -9.50 -39.05
CA MET A 476 -4.69 -9.88 -39.63
C MET A 476 -4.46 -11.39 -39.70
N SER A 477 -5.16 -12.15 -38.85
CA SER A 477 -5.11 -13.61 -38.86
C SER A 477 -6.19 -14.26 -39.73
N TRP A 478 -6.99 -13.46 -40.44
CA TRP A 478 -7.96 -13.97 -41.42
C TRP A 478 -7.24 -14.28 -42.74
N ARG A 479 -6.69 -15.49 -42.86
CA ARG A 479 -5.72 -15.86 -43.92
C ARG A 479 -6.30 -16.66 -45.08
N HIS A 480 -7.53 -17.17 -44.95
CA HIS A 480 -8.22 -17.90 -46.02
C HIS A 480 -8.71 -16.93 -47.09
N VAL A 481 -7.97 -16.83 -48.20
CA VAL A 481 -8.27 -15.93 -49.33
C VAL A 481 -9.61 -16.23 -49.99
N GLU A 482 -10.06 -17.48 -49.94
CA GLU A 482 -11.35 -17.93 -50.45
C GLU A 482 -12.53 -17.52 -49.55
N LYS A 483 -12.27 -17.11 -48.31
CA LYS A 483 -13.28 -16.67 -47.35
C LYS A 483 -13.25 -15.16 -47.24
N ARG A 484 -14.35 -14.51 -47.61
CA ARG A 484 -14.52 -13.07 -47.36
C ARG A 484 -14.34 -12.79 -45.86
N ARG A 485 -13.47 -11.83 -45.53
CA ARG A 485 -13.30 -11.37 -44.15
C ARG A 485 -14.59 -10.69 -43.67
N PRO A 486 -15.25 -11.20 -42.62
CA PRO A 486 -16.50 -10.64 -42.14
C PRO A 486 -16.23 -9.39 -41.30
N PRO A 487 -17.15 -8.41 -41.32
CA PRO A 487 -17.09 -7.27 -40.41
C PRO A 487 -17.37 -7.72 -38.97
N ILE A 488 -16.61 -7.17 -38.02
CA ILE A 488 -16.88 -7.30 -36.60
C ILE A 488 -18.04 -6.39 -36.23
N ARG A 489 -19.02 -6.90 -35.48
CA ARG A 489 -20.08 -6.07 -34.88
C ARG A 489 -19.71 -5.59 -33.50
N HIS A 490 -19.33 -6.52 -32.62
CA HIS A 490 -19.06 -6.23 -31.22
C HIS A 490 -17.90 -7.09 -30.70
N ILE A 491 -17.12 -6.51 -29.79
CA ILE A 491 -16.12 -7.23 -29.02
C ILE A 491 -16.46 -7.06 -27.55
N TYR A 492 -16.47 -8.17 -26.81
CA TYR A 492 -16.68 -8.19 -25.38
C TYR A 492 -15.45 -8.75 -24.68
N LYS A 493 -15.11 -8.19 -23.53
CA LYS A 493 -14.19 -8.79 -22.58
C LYS A 493 -14.94 -9.80 -21.74
N ILE A 494 -14.36 -10.99 -21.59
CA ILE A 494 -14.94 -12.09 -20.81
C ILE A 494 -14.43 -11.96 -19.38
N VAL A 495 -15.33 -11.81 -18.43
CA VAL A 495 -15.02 -11.66 -17.00
C VAL A 495 -15.06 -13.02 -16.31
N LEU A 496 -13.87 -13.58 -16.12
CA LEU A 496 -13.70 -14.86 -15.44
C LEU A 496 -13.85 -14.71 -13.93
N THR A 497 -14.23 -15.81 -13.27
CA THR A 497 -14.08 -15.88 -11.82
C THR A 497 -12.60 -15.88 -11.46
N ALA A 498 -12.35 -15.45 -10.24
CA ALA A 498 -11.01 -15.27 -9.74
C ALA A 498 -10.29 -16.63 -9.58
N ASP A 499 -10.99 -17.70 -9.19
CA ASP A 499 -10.45 -19.06 -9.11
C ASP A 499 -9.99 -19.59 -10.49
N ILE A 500 -10.79 -19.35 -11.54
CA ILE A 500 -10.46 -19.75 -12.91
C ILE A 500 -9.21 -18.99 -13.35
N TRP A 501 -9.16 -17.69 -13.09
CA TRP A 501 -8.03 -16.85 -13.46
C TRP A 501 -6.74 -17.31 -12.78
N GLU A 502 -6.75 -17.55 -11.47
CA GLU A 502 -5.58 -17.99 -10.70
C GLU A 502 -4.98 -19.29 -11.23
N ARG A 503 -5.81 -20.33 -11.40
CA ARG A 503 -5.32 -21.62 -11.91
C ARG A 503 -4.58 -21.45 -13.24
N TYR A 504 -5.07 -20.56 -14.09
CA TYR A 504 -4.38 -20.22 -15.34
C TYR A 504 -3.07 -19.46 -15.12
N VAL A 505 -3.03 -18.48 -14.22
CA VAL A 505 -1.79 -17.77 -13.88
C VAL A 505 -0.73 -18.75 -13.38
N GLN A 506 -1.09 -19.67 -12.51
CA GLN A 506 -0.19 -20.71 -11.98
C GLN A 506 0.38 -21.56 -13.11
N TYR A 507 -0.48 -22.09 -13.97
CA TYR A 507 -0.06 -22.89 -15.11
C TYR A 507 0.85 -22.07 -16.04
N ARG A 508 0.44 -20.85 -16.39
CA ARG A 508 1.21 -19.94 -17.25
C ARG A 508 2.59 -19.63 -16.67
N THR A 509 2.70 -19.30 -15.39
CA THR A 509 3.98 -19.03 -14.73
C THR A 509 4.88 -20.26 -14.73
N LYS A 510 4.29 -21.46 -14.61
CA LYS A 510 5.03 -22.73 -14.65
C LYS A 510 5.62 -23.04 -16.03
N VAL A 511 4.91 -22.73 -17.12
CA VAL A 511 5.28 -23.20 -18.48
C VAL A 511 5.73 -22.09 -19.44
N GLY A 512 5.31 -20.84 -19.25
CA GLY A 512 5.64 -19.70 -20.10
C GLY A 512 4.98 -19.73 -21.49
N ASN A 513 5.49 -18.90 -22.41
CA ASN A 513 5.05 -18.80 -23.81
C ASN A 513 3.51 -18.62 -23.93
N GLU A 514 2.99 -17.51 -23.41
CA GLU A 514 1.58 -17.17 -23.55
C GLU A 514 1.31 -16.62 -24.96
N GLN A 515 0.29 -17.15 -25.63
CA GLN A 515 -0.15 -16.73 -26.95
C GLN A 515 -1.64 -16.40 -26.98
N LEU A 516 -2.02 -15.50 -27.89
CA LEU A 516 -3.42 -15.23 -28.17
C LEU A 516 -3.89 -16.12 -29.33
N LEU A 517 -4.81 -17.06 -29.05
CA LEU A 517 -5.26 -18.05 -30.04
C LEU A 517 -6.79 -18.13 -30.11
N PHE A 518 -7.30 -18.37 -31.31
CA PHE A 518 -8.73 -18.39 -31.61
C PHE A 518 -9.34 -19.77 -31.36
N HIS A 519 -10.55 -19.76 -30.82
CA HIS A 519 -11.41 -20.93 -30.67
C HIS A 519 -12.84 -20.58 -31.06
N CYS A 520 -13.46 -21.40 -31.90
CA CYS A 520 -14.89 -21.36 -32.14
C CYS A 520 -15.52 -22.70 -31.73
N THR A 521 -16.79 -22.62 -31.36
CA THR A 521 -17.54 -23.79 -30.90
C THR A 521 -19.02 -23.63 -31.22
N SER A 522 -19.83 -24.61 -30.82
CA SER A 522 -21.28 -24.56 -30.93
C SER A 522 -21.90 -23.52 -29.99
N ARG A 523 -22.84 -22.75 -30.53
CA ARG A 523 -23.60 -21.70 -29.86
C ARG A 523 -25.10 -21.99 -30.02
N ARG A 524 -25.82 -22.10 -28.90
CA ARG A 524 -27.28 -22.37 -28.86
C ARG A 524 -28.13 -21.17 -28.50
N CYS A 525 -27.53 -19.99 -28.35
CA CYS A 525 -28.20 -18.75 -27.99
C CYS A 525 -27.63 -17.59 -28.81
N ASN A 526 -28.27 -16.42 -28.76
CA ASN A 526 -27.87 -15.25 -29.54
C ASN A 526 -27.11 -14.20 -28.69
N ILE A 527 -26.31 -14.68 -27.73
CA ILE A 527 -25.50 -13.83 -26.83
C ILE A 527 -24.50 -12.93 -27.58
N GLY A 528 -24.59 -11.62 -27.38
CA GLY A 528 -23.71 -10.63 -28.00
C GLY A 528 -24.14 -10.13 -29.39
N ASP A 529 -25.21 -10.66 -30.00
CA ASP A 529 -25.66 -10.22 -31.34
C ASP A 529 -26.13 -8.77 -31.36
N SER A 530 -26.87 -8.36 -30.32
CA SER A 530 -27.54 -7.06 -30.24
C SER A 530 -26.67 -5.94 -29.66
N GLY A 531 -25.46 -6.24 -29.21
CA GLY A 531 -24.68 -5.29 -28.42
C GLY A 531 -25.07 -5.25 -26.93
N THR A 532 -26.31 -5.62 -26.59
CA THR A 532 -26.89 -5.48 -25.24
C THR A 532 -27.15 -6.81 -24.54
N ASN A 533 -27.31 -7.91 -25.28
CA ASN A 533 -27.52 -9.23 -24.69
C ASN A 533 -26.18 -9.83 -24.20
N THR A 534 -25.83 -9.59 -22.94
CA THR A 534 -24.58 -10.04 -22.29
C THR A 534 -24.76 -11.25 -21.37
N GLU A 535 -25.99 -11.77 -21.26
CA GLU A 535 -26.36 -12.76 -20.27
C GLU A 535 -26.07 -14.20 -20.73
N LEU A 536 -25.26 -14.94 -19.97
CA LEU A 536 -24.99 -16.34 -20.29
C LEU A 536 -26.27 -17.20 -20.16
N CYS A 537 -26.64 -17.90 -21.23
CA CYS A 537 -27.77 -18.83 -21.20
C CYS A 537 -27.43 -20.13 -20.45
N SER A 538 -28.42 -20.74 -19.81
CA SER A 538 -28.29 -22.05 -19.13
C SER A 538 -28.65 -23.24 -20.02
N ILE A 539 -28.76 -23.04 -21.34
CA ILE A 539 -29.13 -24.09 -22.30
C ILE A 539 -28.06 -25.17 -22.30
N GLU A 540 -28.49 -26.40 -22.01
CA GLU A 540 -27.62 -27.56 -22.08
C GLU A 540 -27.05 -27.75 -23.51
N GLY A 541 -25.76 -28.02 -23.58
CA GLY A 541 -25.04 -28.12 -24.86
C GLY A 541 -24.67 -26.78 -25.50
N CYS A 542 -24.92 -25.63 -24.87
CA CYS A 542 -24.35 -24.35 -25.32
C CYS A 542 -22.87 -24.26 -24.92
N ALA A 543 -21.99 -24.87 -25.71
CA ALA A 543 -20.55 -24.91 -25.43
C ALA A 543 -19.93 -23.52 -25.27
N LEU A 544 -20.34 -22.54 -26.08
CA LEU A 544 -19.89 -21.14 -25.96
C LEU A 544 -20.15 -20.56 -24.55
N CYS A 545 -21.40 -20.60 -24.07
CA CYS A 545 -21.73 -20.10 -22.74
C CYS A 545 -21.13 -20.95 -21.62
N ALA A 546 -20.95 -22.27 -21.83
CA ALA A 546 -20.27 -23.12 -20.87
C ALA A 546 -18.80 -22.70 -20.69
N ILE A 547 -18.07 -22.50 -21.79
CA ILE A 547 -16.68 -22.02 -21.77
C ILE A 547 -16.59 -20.66 -21.09
N MET A 548 -17.46 -19.71 -21.40
CA MET A 548 -17.43 -18.38 -20.76
C MET A 548 -17.82 -18.42 -19.26
N ARG A 549 -18.56 -19.45 -18.82
CA ARG A 549 -18.98 -19.61 -17.41
C ARG A 549 -17.93 -20.32 -16.56
N THR A 550 -17.41 -21.43 -17.05
CA THR A 550 -16.59 -22.37 -16.26
C THR A 550 -15.20 -22.58 -16.84
N SER A 551 -14.82 -21.83 -17.88
CA SER A 551 -13.65 -22.10 -18.70
C SER A 551 -13.72 -23.42 -19.46
N TYR A 552 -12.58 -23.80 -20.06
CA TYR A 552 -12.42 -25.04 -20.80
C TYR A 552 -12.28 -26.24 -19.87
N SER A 553 -12.68 -27.41 -20.37
CA SER A 553 -12.33 -28.69 -19.75
C SER A 553 -12.01 -29.73 -20.82
N VAL A 554 -10.86 -30.36 -20.69
CA VAL A 554 -10.35 -31.45 -21.54
C VAL A 554 -11.29 -32.65 -21.49
N SER A 555 -11.96 -32.88 -20.36
CA SER A 555 -13.00 -33.92 -20.24
C SER A 555 -14.17 -33.72 -21.21
N LYS A 556 -14.39 -32.48 -21.68
CA LYS A 556 -15.42 -32.11 -22.67
C LYS A 556 -14.86 -31.94 -24.08
N ALA A 557 -13.57 -32.20 -24.28
CA ALA A 557 -12.95 -32.14 -25.59
C ALA A 557 -13.45 -33.26 -26.51
N ARG A 558 -13.43 -33.01 -27.83
CA ARG A 558 -13.78 -34.03 -28.82
C ARG A 558 -12.70 -35.10 -28.86
N ALA A 559 -13.10 -36.36 -28.75
CA ALA A 559 -12.16 -37.49 -28.83
C ALA A 559 -11.63 -37.76 -30.25
N SER A 560 -12.25 -37.18 -31.27
CA SER A 560 -11.92 -37.42 -32.68
C SER A 560 -10.95 -36.40 -33.28
N GLY A 561 -10.31 -35.56 -32.45
CA GLY A 561 -9.34 -34.58 -32.93
C GLY A 561 -8.10 -35.25 -33.54
N MET A 562 -7.46 -34.59 -34.50
CA MET A 562 -6.29 -35.13 -35.20
C MET A 562 -5.11 -35.42 -34.27
N PHE A 563 -5.03 -34.72 -33.15
CA PHE A 563 -4.04 -34.91 -32.08
C PHE A 563 -4.71 -35.38 -30.79
N GLY A 564 -5.81 -36.13 -30.93
CA GLY A 564 -6.54 -36.76 -29.82
C GLY A 564 -7.31 -35.78 -28.92
N VAL A 565 -7.51 -36.20 -27.67
CA VAL A 565 -8.41 -35.54 -26.70
C VAL A 565 -7.73 -34.32 -26.08
N GLY A 566 -7.93 -33.15 -26.69
CA GLY A 566 -7.37 -31.89 -26.21
C GLY A 566 -8.19 -30.68 -26.64
N ILE A 567 -7.81 -29.50 -26.15
CA ILE A 567 -8.47 -28.24 -26.47
C ILE A 567 -7.77 -27.62 -27.68
N TYR A 568 -8.47 -27.54 -28.80
CA TYR A 568 -7.94 -27.06 -30.07
C TYR A 568 -8.13 -25.56 -30.24
N THR A 569 -7.06 -24.89 -30.62
CA THR A 569 -7.01 -23.47 -30.95
C THR A 569 -6.20 -23.25 -32.22
N SER A 570 -6.25 -22.05 -32.78
CA SER A 570 -5.54 -21.69 -34.02
C SER A 570 -5.05 -20.26 -33.95
N SER A 571 -3.85 -19.96 -34.47
CA SER A 571 -3.42 -18.57 -34.65
C SER A 571 -4.10 -17.91 -35.85
N THR A 572 -4.71 -18.71 -36.73
CA THR A 572 -5.46 -18.29 -37.92
C THR A 572 -6.96 -18.21 -37.61
N SER A 573 -7.56 -17.00 -37.58
CA SER A 573 -8.97 -16.80 -37.24
C SER A 573 -9.93 -17.44 -38.24
N SER A 574 -9.64 -17.37 -39.54
CA SER A 574 -10.48 -17.97 -40.60
C SER A 574 -10.52 -19.50 -40.55
N LYS A 575 -9.50 -20.14 -39.95
CA LYS A 575 -9.47 -21.57 -39.64
C LYS A 575 -10.34 -21.88 -38.43
N ALA A 576 -10.20 -21.14 -37.33
CA ALA A 576 -11.08 -21.29 -36.16
C ALA A 576 -12.55 -21.07 -36.54
N ALA A 577 -12.85 -20.09 -37.39
CA ALA A 577 -14.20 -19.79 -37.88
C ALA A 577 -14.90 -20.99 -38.55
N GLY A 578 -14.16 -21.96 -39.09
CA GLY A 578 -14.73 -23.20 -39.64
C GLY A 578 -15.41 -24.09 -38.60
N TYR A 579 -15.16 -23.84 -37.32
CA TYR A 579 -15.77 -24.55 -36.19
C TYR A 579 -16.90 -23.73 -35.51
N ALA A 580 -17.21 -22.53 -36.00
CA ALA A 580 -18.34 -21.73 -35.51
C ALA A 580 -19.65 -22.34 -36.00
N PHE A 581 -20.50 -22.75 -35.06
CA PHE A 581 -21.77 -23.39 -35.39
C PHE A 581 -22.91 -22.81 -34.54
N ASN A 582 -23.91 -22.23 -35.19
CA ASN A 582 -25.11 -21.73 -34.52
C ASN A 582 -26.22 -22.78 -34.64
N HIS A 583 -26.80 -23.21 -33.51
CA HIS A 583 -27.97 -24.10 -33.52
C HIS A 583 -29.27 -23.35 -33.84
N ASN A 584 -29.34 -22.07 -33.46
CA ASN A 584 -30.46 -21.19 -33.80
C ASN A 584 -30.02 -20.24 -34.92
N PRO A 585 -30.91 -19.83 -35.83
CA PRO A 585 -30.61 -18.81 -36.82
C PRO A 585 -30.09 -17.53 -36.15
N SER A 586 -28.96 -17.03 -36.65
CA SER A 586 -28.37 -15.77 -36.24
C SER A 586 -27.62 -15.17 -37.43
N PRO A 587 -27.70 -13.84 -37.65
CA PRO A 587 -26.90 -13.15 -38.66
C PRO A 587 -25.43 -13.00 -38.23
N CYS A 588 -25.04 -13.54 -37.07
CA CYS A 588 -23.72 -13.38 -36.49
C CYS A 588 -23.13 -14.72 -36.04
N LYS A 589 -21.80 -14.83 -36.19
CA LYS A 589 -20.99 -15.88 -35.58
C LYS A 589 -20.23 -15.32 -34.39
N ALA A 590 -19.83 -16.24 -33.51
CA ALA A 590 -19.09 -15.94 -32.29
C ALA A 590 -17.76 -16.68 -32.29
N MET A 591 -16.69 -15.96 -31.95
CA MET A 591 -15.34 -16.49 -31.81
C MET A 591 -14.77 -16.04 -30.49
N ILE A 592 -14.06 -16.95 -29.82
CA ILE A 592 -13.34 -16.65 -28.59
C ILE A 592 -11.87 -16.43 -28.94
N LEU A 593 -11.32 -15.29 -28.56
CA LEU A 593 -9.88 -15.07 -28.52
C LEU A 593 -9.40 -15.39 -27.10
N ASN A 594 -8.46 -16.33 -26.99
CA ASN A 594 -8.03 -16.91 -25.73
C ASN A 594 -6.60 -16.53 -25.40
N LYS A 595 -6.28 -16.44 -24.11
CA LYS A 595 -4.89 -16.56 -23.66
C LYS A 595 -4.57 -18.04 -23.48
N VAL A 596 -3.47 -18.49 -24.08
CA VAL A 596 -3.05 -19.90 -24.07
C VAL A 596 -1.58 -19.97 -23.67
N ALA A 597 -1.29 -20.63 -22.56
CA ALA A 597 0.06 -20.88 -22.09
C ALA A 597 0.61 -22.13 -22.77
N VAL A 598 1.24 -21.98 -23.94
CA VAL A 598 1.63 -23.12 -24.77
C VAL A 598 2.93 -23.78 -24.32
N GLY A 599 3.72 -23.10 -23.47
CA GLY A 599 5.01 -23.58 -22.98
C GLY A 599 5.93 -24.07 -24.09
N ARG A 600 6.55 -25.24 -23.88
CA ARG A 600 7.33 -25.92 -24.92
C ARG A 600 6.39 -26.72 -25.82
N SER A 601 6.22 -26.27 -27.07
CA SER A 601 5.35 -26.93 -28.05
C SER A 601 6.07 -28.05 -28.81
N TYR A 602 5.38 -29.18 -28.97
CA TYR A 602 5.79 -30.27 -29.86
C TYR A 602 5.23 -30.02 -31.26
N PHE A 603 6.09 -29.74 -32.22
CA PHE A 603 5.70 -29.48 -33.60
C PHE A 603 5.65 -30.78 -34.41
N THR A 604 4.54 -31.04 -35.10
CA THR A 604 4.35 -32.26 -35.90
C THR A 604 3.46 -32.00 -37.11
N GLY A 605 3.75 -32.66 -38.23
CA GLY A 605 2.85 -32.73 -39.40
C GLY A 605 2.04 -34.04 -39.48
N VAL A 606 2.22 -34.95 -38.52
CA VAL A 606 1.63 -36.30 -38.53
C VAL A 606 0.51 -36.37 -37.50
N ALA A 607 -0.67 -36.81 -37.95
CA ALA A 607 -1.84 -37.05 -37.09
C ALA A 607 -1.58 -38.15 -36.05
N ASP A 608 -2.12 -37.95 -34.86
CA ASP A 608 -2.06 -38.88 -33.73
C ASP A 608 -3.36 -38.78 -32.91
N ASN A 609 -4.43 -39.38 -33.44
CA ASN A 609 -5.77 -39.31 -32.88
C ASN A 609 -5.90 -40.00 -31.51
N GLY A 610 -4.96 -40.88 -31.14
CA GLY A 610 -4.97 -41.61 -29.88
C GLY A 610 -4.42 -40.82 -28.69
N ARG A 611 -3.86 -39.63 -28.96
CA ARG A 611 -3.15 -38.83 -27.97
C ARG A 611 -4.06 -38.31 -26.86
N ARG A 612 -3.53 -38.33 -25.63
CA ARG A 612 -4.21 -37.82 -24.41
C ARG A 612 -3.40 -36.73 -23.70
N GLY A 613 -2.25 -36.37 -24.24
CA GLY A 613 -1.32 -35.43 -23.64
C GLY A 613 -0.19 -35.05 -24.61
N PRO A 614 0.54 -33.97 -24.32
CA PRO A 614 1.76 -33.66 -25.07
C PRO A 614 2.81 -34.77 -24.85
N PRO A 615 3.77 -34.97 -25.76
CA PRO A 615 4.88 -35.90 -25.51
C PRO A 615 5.68 -35.50 -24.25
N PRO A 616 6.39 -36.44 -23.61
CA PRO A 616 7.24 -36.13 -22.46
C PRO A 616 8.18 -34.96 -22.75
N GLY A 617 8.20 -33.99 -21.83
CA GLY A 617 9.03 -32.79 -21.96
C GLY A 617 8.38 -31.63 -22.73
N TYR A 618 7.14 -31.77 -23.21
CA TYR A 618 6.38 -30.73 -23.88
C TYR A 618 5.10 -30.38 -23.11
N ASN A 619 4.52 -29.20 -23.39
CA ASN A 619 3.31 -28.68 -22.74
C ASN A 619 2.12 -28.58 -23.69
N SER A 620 2.39 -28.49 -24.99
CA SER A 620 1.37 -28.40 -26.04
C SER A 620 1.83 -29.12 -27.30
N VAL A 621 0.90 -29.36 -28.22
CA VAL A 621 1.17 -29.85 -29.58
C VAL A 621 0.80 -28.77 -30.57
N CYS A 622 1.68 -28.51 -31.54
CA CYS A 622 1.42 -27.61 -32.65
C CYS A 622 1.46 -28.41 -33.96
N GLY A 623 0.29 -28.56 -34.59
CA GLY A 623 0.15 -29.14 -35.91
C GLY A 623 0.67 -28.15 -36.96
N LEU A 624 1.72 -28.55 -37.68
CA LEU A 624 2.28 -27.75 -38.77
C LEU A 624 1.48 -27.97 -40.07
N PRO A 625 1.31 -26.92 -40.90
CA PRO A 625 0.76 -27.09 -42.23
C PRO A 625 1.57 -28.10 -43.08
N GLY A 626 0.90 -28.99 -43.79
CA GLY A 626 1.46 -30.05 -44.64
C GLY A 626 0.35 -30.82 -45.38
N ASP A 627 0.65 -31.99 -45.95
CA ASP A 627 -0.32 -32.76 -46.77
C ASP A 627 -1.62 -33.11 -46.03
N ALA A 628 -1.57 -33.32 -44.71
CA ALA A 628 -2.72 -33.65 -43.87
C ALA A 628 -3.38 -32.43 -43.17
N LEU A 629 -2.65 -31.32 -43.00
CA LEU A 629 -3.09 -30.12 -42.27
C LEU A 629 -2.94 -28.88 -43.15
N LYS A 630 -4.06 -28.25 -43.52
CA LYS A 630 -3.99 -27.04 -44.33
C LYS A 630 -3.51 -25.80 -43.55
N HIS A 631 -3.66 -25.80 -42.22
CA HIS A 631 -3.38 -24.65 -41.35
C HIS A 631 -2.90 -25.10 -39.98
N ASP A 632 -2.29 -24.17 -39.26
CA ASP A 632 -1.79 -24.39 -37.91
C ASP A 632 -2.92 -24.70 -36.92
N GLU A 633 -2.67 -25.66 -36.02
CA GLU A 633 -3.52 -25.96 -34.88
C GLU A 633 -2.65 -26.10 -33.64
N THR A 634 -3.02 -25.46 -32.55
CA THR A 634 -2.34 -25.59 -31.25
C THR A 634 -3.28 -26.25 -30.26
N ILE A 635 -2.80 -27.32 -29.63
CA ILE A 635 -3.56 -28.20 -28.76
C ILE A 635 -2.93 -28.21 -27.37
N VAL A 636 -3.75 -27.92 -26.37
CA VAL A 636 -3.41 -28.07 -24.95
C VAL A 636 -4.24 -29.18 -24.33
N TYR A 637 -3.66 -29.86 -23.33
CA TYR A 637 -4.24 -31.06 -22.71
C TYR A 637 -4.45 -30.87 -21.20
N ASP A 638 -4.43 -29.62 -20.75
CA ASP A 638 -4.65 -29.23 -19.37
C ASP A 638 -5.72 -28.13 -19.35
N ASP A 639 -6.70 -28.28 -18.46
CA ASP A 639 -7.82 -27.34 -18.30
C ASP A 639 -7.31 -25.94 -17.99
N ASP A 640 -6.18 -25.83 -17.28
CA ASP A 640 -5.60 -24.57 -16.81
C ASP A 640 -4.62 -23.94 -17.81
N ALA A 641 -4.35 -24.58 -18.96
CA ALA A 641 -3.48 -24.04 -20.00
C ALA A 641 -4.11 -22.92 -20.83
N ILE A 642 -5.42 -22.69 -20.72
CA ILE A 642 -6.17 -21.80 -21.59
C ILE A 642 -7.28 -21.06 -20.86
N ARG A 643 -7.48 -19.78 -21.19
CA ARG A 643 -8.61 -18.97 -20.71
C ARG A 643 -9.24 -18.12 -21.80
N PRO A 644 -10.58 -18.02 -21.84
CA PRO A 644 -11.26 -17.15 -22.78
C PRO A 644 -11.08 -15.69 -22.33
N GLN A 645 -10.62 -14.82 -23.24
CA GLN A 645 -10.29 -13.42 -22.94
C GLN A 645 -11.29 -12.47 -23.59
N TYR A 646 -11.56 -12.65 -24.89
CA TYR A 646 -12.50 -11.82 -25.63
C TYR A 646 -13.50 -12.68 -26.41
N LEU A 647 -14.74 -12.21 -26.47
CA LEU A 647 -15.77 -12.71 -27.37
C LEU A 647 -15.90 -11.73 -28.54
N ILE A 648 -15.59 -12.21 -29.75
CA ILE A 648 -15.71 -11.45 -30.99
C ILE A 648 -16.98 -11.91 -31.70
N VAL A 649 -17.92 -10.99 -31.88
CA VAL A 649 -19.17 -11.21 -32.62
C VAL A 649 -19.03 -10.53 -33.98
N TYR A 650 -19.17 -11.31 -35.05
CA TYR A 650 -18.97 -10.87 -36.43
C TYR A 650 -20.09 -11.38 -37.33
N GLU A 651 -20.30 -10.74 -38.48
CA GLU A 651 -21.39 -11.12 -39.38
C GLU A 651 -21.15 -12.49 -40.02
N ASP A 652 -22.21 -13.30 -40.06
CA ASP A 652 -22.25 -14.53 -40.85
C ASP A 652 -22.67 -14.15 -42.28
N ARG A 653 -21.72 -14.15 -43.20
CA ARG A 653 -21.93 -13.74 -44.61
C ARG A 653 -21.66 -14.89 -45.56
#